data_AF-F7ZB06-F1
#
_entry.id   AF-F7ZB06-F1
#
_cell.length_a   1.000
_cell.length_b   1.000
_cell.length_c   1.000
_cell.angle_alpha   90.00
_cell.angle_beta   90.00
_cell.angle_gamma   90.00
#
_symmetry.space_group_name_H-M   'P 1'
#
loop_
_entity.id
_entity.type
_entity.pdbx_description
1 polymer ?
#
loop_
_entity_poly.entity_id
_entity_poly.type
_entity_poly.pdbx_seq_one_letter_code
_entity_poly.pdbx_strand_id
1 'polypeptide(L)'
;MATPTEWLNEFQVNTGTAATGTQSDPQILGLNNGHFVVAWTEQTSGLIGTDLGSDIIAKIFDAEGNVVRNSFQLNQAFFPDDERDFDLVATHDGFAMAFQDDDIANSNQTDIRYERYDFDGDLLLSRSIATENVLAEFLRNPQIASNLISTNDDVFVAYDDAVSSDADISGRIIDQLDVIGAEFAAGQNGADRNALGDVTVLSNGNFVSAYEETDPSGVGIEFKIVSAAGAPIANINVTNGTVSTDPAIAALEGGGFVVTFNTGNDIFFRTYSNTGTFQNSGTVASGANNQNEAVVTALPDGDFVVAWDDDTSDNLFARRFNADGSSDGFTFVVENANVTTIDISTTGDGRILFAWQQIGGEILASVWDPRPAVIDPDDYDGQRAHVLDSDVITTGLGGSTVLAGAGFKTVLGQGGNDIISSSGAGEYFGGGGNDRITAGNGTNELLNGGAGIDTLITTTFNFDYEINMVSGVTNFVGESFINFENIIMGNGNDTVVGTSGSNGIETGAGNDSVDGGAGNDTIITGSGNDTVLASSGSDTIFLGDGNDTATSSGTDTIFGEAGDDLIFAGLGLPETLDGGTGVDTLNTTLFNGSYVVNLATGLTNFAGEVFTNFENIISGSGNDELLGTSGANEMDGGAGNDRILGLGGNDELIGGLGSDILNGGDGNDEIDGGDGNDIMYGGTGNDDMDGGAGDDLLIGNDGNDVMLGGLGNDMFRGGTGVDNIDGGAGDDEAFGGDGNDTLRGDVGNDLLDGSAGNDFIDGEEGNDILVGQIGNDTLLGGAGLDELRGGGGDDFLNGEAGNDTMFGGANEDTLFGGSGDDILQGNQQNDDLFGQSGNDRLFGGDGFDFLDGGSGNDRLEGGNGLDVLVGGLGADILLGGAQNDIFQFNSVGESNLGTRDTIIGMDGVGGAGGDRIDLSNIDANSLIGGNQAFTFLGLQTTASALSFGAGVFWLENAGGPTLLFGNIDNDATIELAIQINDGAGVSAADYVFGDFIV
;
A
#
# COMPACT_ATOMS: atom_id res chain seq x y z
N MET A 1 8.79 35.63 54.96
CA MET A 1 10.19 35.83 54.55
C MET A 1 10.10 36.51 53.21
N ALA A 2 10.95 36.26 52.21
CA ALA A 2 11.05 37.14 51.04
C ALA A 2 9.72 37.23 50.28
N THR A 3 9.17 38.44 50.20
CA THR A 3 8.31 38.82 49.08
C THR A 3 9.05 38.44 47.80
N PRO A 4 8.41 37.71 46.85
CA PRO A 4 9.03 37.43 45.56
C PRO A 4 9.67 38.70 45.00
N THR A 5 10.85 38.58 44.40
CA THR A 5 11.52 39.70 43.76
C THR A 5 11.26 39.64 42.26
N GLU A 6 10.90 40.78 41.68
CA GLU A 6 10.79 40.95 40.23
C GLU A 6 12.14 40.56 39.59
N TRP A 7 12.12 39.50 38.78
CA TRP A 7 13.27 38.98 38.06
C TRP A 7 13.39 39.64 36.70
N LEU A 8 12.28 39.65 35.96
CA LEU A 8 12.14 40.37 34.71
C LEU A 8 11.01 41.39 34.88
N ASN A 9 11.36 42.66 34.65
CA ASN A 9 10.40 43.75 34.70
C ASN A 9 9.28 43.54 33.67
N GLU A 10 8.13 44.17 33.93
CA GLU A 10 7.02 44.30 32.96
C GLU A 10 7.54 44.48 31.52
N PHE A 11 7.08 43.60 30.63
CA PHE A 11 7.32 43.69 29.21
C PHE A 11 6.04 43.44 28.42
N GLN A 12 5.91 44.15 27.30
CA GLN A 12 4.78 43.99 26.40
C GLN A 12 4.95 42.74 25.54
N VAL A 13 3.98 41.82 25.62
CA VAL A 13 4.00 40.53 24.93
C VAL A 13 3.58 40.70 23.47
N ASN A 14 2.43 41.37 23.27
CA ASN A 14 1.73 41.61 22.01
C ASN A 14 2.41 42.69 21.13
N THR A 15 3.72 42.54 20.88
CA THR A 15 4.51 43.45 20.05
C THR A 15 4.62 42.97 18.60
N GLY A 16 4.81 43.90 17.65
CA GLY A 16 5.05 43.56 16.24
C GLY A 16 3.77 43.41 15.40
N THR A 17 3.68 42.30 14.64
CA THR A 17 2.53 41.99 13.76
C THR A 17 1.27 41.60 14.50
N ALA A 18 1.40 41.16 15.75
CA ALA A 18 0.31 40.89 16.68
C ALA A 18 0.09 42.06 17.67
N ALA A 19 0.23 43.30 17.20
CA ALA A 19 -0.01 44.52 17.98
C ALA A 19 -1.16 45.36 17.40
N THR A 20 -1.95 44.79 16.49
CA THR A 20 -2.98 45.48 15.72
C THR A 20 -4.29 44.71 15.86
N GLY A 21 -5.36 45.35 16.34
CA GLY A 21 -6.64 44.68 16.63
C GLY A 21 -7.14 44.94 18.05
N THR A 22 -8.21 44.26 18.45
CA THR A 22 -8.66 44.21 19.85
C THR A 22 -8.14 42.91 20.44
N GLN A 23 -7.44 42.96 21.58
CA GLN A 23 -6.83 41.79 22.20
C GLN A 23 -7.25 41.67 23.66
N SER A 24 -7.48 40.44 24.11
CA SER A 24 -8.02 40.13 25.44
C SER A 24 -7.60 38.75 25.95
N ASP A 25 -7.98 38.46 27.20
CA ASP A 25 -7.95 37.12 27.80
C ASP A 25 -6.59 36.42 27.73
N PRO A 26 -5.53 37.03 28.31
CA PRO A 26 -4.22 36.41 28.29
C PRO A 26 -4.15 35.19 29.19
N GLN A 27 -3.54 34.11 28.68
CA GLN A 27 -3.15 32.92 29.42
C GLN A 27 -1.62 32.81 29.41
N ILE A 28 -1.02 32.40 30.53
CA ILE A 28 0.43 32.22 30.68
C ILE A 28 0.73 30.85 31.27
N LEU A 29 1.66 30.12 30.65
CA LEU A 29 1.98 28.77 31.05
C LEU A 29 3.49 28.53 31.06
N GLY A 30 4.02 28.03 32.17
CA GLY A 30 5.39 27.50 32.22
C GLY A 30 5.47 26.11 31.60
N LEU A 31 6.47 25.90 30.74
CA LEU A 31 6.72 24.64 30.04
C LEU A 31 7.75 23.77 30.79
N ASN A 32 7.68 22.46 30.59
CA ASN A 32 8.57 21.50 31.27
C ASN A 32 10.05 21.62 30.88
N ASN A 33 10.36 22.19 29.70
CA ASN A 33 11.73 22.51 29.30
C ASN A 33 12.27 23.80 29.94
N GLY A 34 11.49 24.49 30.77
CA GLY A 34 11.86 25.74 31.45
C GLY A 34 11.51 27.02 30.67
N HIS A 35 10.97 26.92 29.46
CA HIS A 35 10.41 28.04 28.71
C HIS A 35 9.02 28.41 29.28
N PHE A 36 8.43 29.48 28.75
CA PHE A 36 7.02 29.79 29.00
C PHE A 36 6.34 30.33 27.75
N VAL A 37 5.04 30.06 27.64
CA VAL A 37 4.19 30.57 26.57
C VAL A 37 3.21 31.59 27.14
N VAL A 38 2.97 32.66 26.39
CA VAL A 38 1.87 33.59 26.65
C VAL A 38 0.97 33.57 25.42
N ALA A 39 -0.31 33.29 25.63
CA ALA A 39 -1.34 33.28 24.60
C ALA A 39 -2.44 34.29 24.91
N TRP A 40 -3.16 34.79 23.89
CA TRP A 40 -4.25 35.75 24.03
C TRP A 40 -5.20 35.68 22.83
N THR A 41 -6.42 36.17 23.01
CA THR A 41 -7.42 36.28 21.94
C THR A 41 -7.20 37.56 21.15
N GLU A 42 -7.31 37.52 19.81
CA GLU A 42 -7.22 38.67 18.90
C GLU A 42 -8.45 38.76 17.98
N GLN A 43 -9.22 39.86 18.06
CA GLN A 43 -10.36 40.14 17.17
C GLN A 43 -9.97 41.11 16.04
N THR A 44 -10.05 40.64 14.79
CA THR A 44 -9.81 41.35 13.51
C THR A 44 -9.13 42.73 13.58
N SER A 45 -7.80 42.75 13.59
CA SER A 45 -6.96 43.22 12.46
C SER A 45 -5.46 43.10 12.80
N GLY A 46 -5.03 41.87 13.14
CA GLY A 46 -3.62 41.43 13.25
C GLY A 46 -3.14 40.84 11.93
N LEU A 47 -1.81 40.80 11.68
CA LEU A 47 -1.22 40.28 10.43
C LEU A 47 -0.92 38.75 10.48
N ILE A 48 -1.32 38.07 11.55
CA ILE A 48 -1.11 36.65 11.83
C ILE A 48 -2.50 36.05 12.05
N GLY A 49 -2.95 35.19 11.13
CA GLY A 49 -4.37 34.85 10.93
C GLY A 49 -4.81 35.18 9.51
N THR A 50 -5.22 34.19 8.71
CA THR A 50 -5.57 34.40 7.30
C THR A 50 -7.04 34.80 7.11
N ASP A 51 -7.90 34.65 8.13
CA ASP A 51 -9.35 34.62 7.97
C ASP A 51 -10.13 35.50 8.94
N LEU A 52 -11.45 35.53 8.75
CA LEU A 52 -12.32 36.49 9.40
C LEU A 52 -12.87 35.93 10.72
N GLY A 53 -12.31 36.37 11.85
CA GLY A 53 -12.97 36.41 13.15
C GLY A 53 -12.02 36.58 14.36
N SER A 54 -12.10 35.72 15.38
CA SER A 54 -11.33 35.77 16.63
C SER A 54 -10.26 34.67 16.62
N ASP A 55 -8.98 35.04 16.66
CA ASP A 55 -7.84 34.10 16.64
C ASP A 55 -7.21 33.95 18.03
N ILE A 56 -6.62 32.79 18.32
CA ILE A 56 -5.78 32.60 19.51
C ILE A 56 -4.31 32.75 19.10
N ILE A 57 -3.62 33.75 19.64
CA ILE A 57 -2.23 34.03 19.28
C ILE A 57 -1.33 33.73 20.47
N ALA A 58 -0.20 33.08 20.23
CA ALA A 58 0.79 32.77 21.26
C ALA A 58 2.19 33.25 20.91
N LYS A 59 3.03 33.34 21.95
CA LYS A 59 4.45 33.69 21.86
C LYS A 59 5.24 32.93 22.94
N ILE A 60 6.35 32.32 22.54
CA ILE A 60 7.18 31.50 23.44
C ILE A 60 8.44 32.27 23.83
N PHE A 61 8.75 32.23 25.12
CA PHE A 61 9.90 32.86 25.73
C PHE A 61 10.76 31.82 26.45
N ASP A 62 12.07 32.04 26.46
CA ASP A 62 12.94 31.27 27.35
C ASP A 62 12.75 31.71 28.80
N ALA A 63 13.39 30.97 29.71
CA ALA A 63 13.45 31.28 31.13
C ALA A 63 13.80 32.77 31.42
N GLU A 64 14.67 33.38 30.62
CA GLU A 64 15.16 34.75 30.81
C GLU A 64 14.24 35.82 30.18
N GLY A 65 13.15 35.40 29.52
CA GLY A 65 12.21 36.28 28.83
C GLY A 65 12.66 36.74 27.46
N ASN A 66 13.65 36.08 26.86
CA ASN A 66 13.95 36.28 25.44
C ASN A 66 12.95 35.52 24.60
N VAL A 67 12.55 36.11 23.46
CA VAL A 67 11.63 35.47 22.52
C VAL A 67 12.32 34.27 21.86
N VAL A 68 11.80 33.07 22.10
CA VAL A 68 12.19 31.81 21.44
C VAL A 68 11.44 31.70 20.11
N ARG A 69 10.11 31.85 20.16
CA ARG A 69 9.24 31.94 18.98
C ARG A 69 8.42 33.22 19.06
N ASN A 70 8.50 34.01 17.99
CA ASN A 70 7.71 35.22 17.87
C ASN A 70 6.23 34.89 17.62
N SER A 71 5.33 35.87 17.74
CA SER A 71 3.88 35.66 17.66
C SER A 71 3.45 34.73 16.52
N PHE A 72 2.69 33.69 16.85
CA PHE A 72 2.14 32.69 15.94
C PHE A 72 0.71 32.33 16.37
N GLN A 73 -0.11 31.89 15.42
CA GLN A 73 -1.49 31.48 15.70
C GLN A 73 -1.50 30.06 16.28
N LEU A 74 -2.21 29.87 17.38
CA LEU A 74 -2.74 28.59 17.84
C LEU A 74 -4.17 28.50 17.31
N ASN A 75 -4.69 27.32 16.92
CA ASN A 75 -5.96 27.10 16.18
C ASN A 75 -5.89 27.07 14.63
N GLN A 76 -4.70 26.92 14.03
CA GLN A 76 -4.47 27.08 12.57
C GLN A 76 -5.28 26.17 11.63
N ALA A 77 -6.01 25.17 12.14
CA ALA A 77 -6.64 24.14 11.34
C ALA A 77 -8.07 24.47 10.86
N PHE A 78 -8.67 25.61 11.25
CA PHE A 78 -10.10 25.86 11.03
C PHE A 78 -10.42 27.24 10.43
N PHE A 79 -11.58 27.33 9.76
CA PHE A 79 -12.08 28.49 9.01
C PHE A 79 -13.63 28.44 9.03
N PRO A 80 -14.37 29.52 9.33
CA PRO A 80 -13.88 30.82 9.82
C PRO A 80 -13.58 30.82 11.32
N ASP A 81 -12.47 31.45 11.70
CA ASP A 81 -11.98 31.54 13.08
C ASP A 81 -12.93 32.37 13.98
N ASP A 82 -13.82 31.79 14.79
CA ASP A 82 -14.51 32.52 15.88
C ASP A 82 -14.31 31.82 17.22
N GLU A 83 -13.07 31.36 17.43
CA GLU A 83 -12.64 30.65 18.62
C GLU A 83 -12.51 31.60 19.81
N ARG A 84 -13.05 31.19 20.95
CA ARG A 84 -13.02 31.94 22.20
C ARG A 84 -12.88 30.99 23.38
N ASP A 85 -12.74 31.55 24.59
CA ASP A 85 -12.72 30.82 25.86
C ASP A 85 -11.75 29.63 25.82
N PHE A 86 -10.44 29.92 25.81
CA PHE A 86 -9.38 28.91 25.74
C PHE A 86 -8.59 28.83 27.05
N ASP A 87 -7.97 27.67 27.26
CA ASP A 87 -7.10 27.39 28.40
C ASP A 87 -5.92 26.51 27.96
N LEU A 88 -4.82 26.55 28.70
CA LEU A 88 -3.53 25.93 28.35
C LEU A 88 -2.99 25.05 29.47
N VAL A 89 -2.32 23.95 29.10
CA VAL A 89 -1.55 23.16 30.04
C VAL A 89 -0.26 22.61 29.46
N ALA A 90 0.78 22.44 30.29
CA ALA A 90 2.04 21.84 29.88
C ALA A 90 1.92 20.31 29.80
N THR A 91 2.60 19.69 28.84
CA THR A 91 2.77 18.22 28.72
C THR A 91 4.26 17.89 28.86
N HIS A 92 4.66 16.62 29.00
CA HIS A 92 6.09 16.27 29.07
C HIS A 92 6.87 16.65 27.79
N ASP A 93 6.20 16.76 26.65
CA ASP A 93 6.76 17.03 25.32
C ASP A 93 6.44 18.43 24.74
N GLY A 94 5.67 19.25 25.46
CA GLY A 94 5.27 20.57 24.98
C GLY A 94 4.12 21.18 25.79
N PHE A 95 3.03 21.50 25.11
CA PHE A 95 1.80 22.00 25.73
C PHE A 95 0.55 21.61 24.93
N ALA A 96 -0.60 21.70 25.57
CA ALA A 96 -1.89 21.48 24.96
C ALA A 96 -2.86 22.63 25.25
N MET A 97 -3.85 22.78 24.39
CA MET A 97 -4.86 23.81 24.45
C MET A 97 -6.24 23.19 24.30
N ALA A 98 -7.20 23.65 25.10
CA ALA A 98 -8.61 23.44 24.84
C ALA A 98 -9.29 24.78 24.57
N PHE A 99 -10.19 24.83 23.58
CA PHE A 99 -10.88 26.06 23.19
C PHE A 99 -12.28 25.78 22.68
N GLN A 100 -13.15 26.79 22.74
CA GLN A 100 -14.48 26.75 22.15
C GLN A 100 -14.43 27.23 20.71
N ASP A 101 -15.01 26.45 19.81
CA ASP A 101 -15.21 26.75 18.38
C ASP A 101 -16.71 27.00 18.14
N ASP A 102 -17.08 28.24 17.78
CA ASP A 102 -18.46 28.67 17.50
C ASP A 102 -18.69 28.68 15.97
N ASP A 103 -19.38 27.67 15.44
CA ASP A 103 -19.59 27.55 13.99
C ASP A 103 -20.54 28.67 13.51
N ILE A 104 -19.97 29.73 12.95
CA ILE A 104 -20.70 30.87 12.39
C ILE A 104 -21.71 30.43 11.29
N ALA A 105 -21.50 29.28 10.64
CA ALA A 105 -22.41 28.75 9.63
C ALA A 105 -23.68 28.13 10.23
N ASN A 106 -23.64 27.70 11.50
CA ASN A 106 -24.74 27.07 12.21
C ASN A 106 -24.84 27.59 13.66
N SER A 107 -25.70 28.59 13.90
CA SER A 107 -25.87 29.27 15.19
C SER A 107 -26.37 28.41 16.36
N ASN A 108 -26.39 27.08 16.23
CA ASN A 108 -26.75 26.12 17.28
C ASN A 108 -25.68 25.03 17.42
N GLN A 109 -24.48 25.28 16.92
CA GLN A 109 -23.38 24.34 16.98
C GLN A 109 -22.16 25.01 17.61
N THR A 110 -21.74 24.44 18.73
CA THR A 110 -20.52 24.82 19.45
C THR A 110 -19.74 23.57 19.75
N ASP A 111 -18.45 23.59 19.44
CA ASP A 111 -17.53 22.49 19.68
C ASP A 111 -16.52 22.86 20.76
N ILE A 112 -16.12 21.89 21.58
CA ILE A 112 -14.91 21.99 22.40
C ILE A 112 -13.81 21.25 21.66
N ARG A 113 -12.71 21.94 21.39
CA ARG A 113 -11.56 21.42 20.65
C ARG A 113 -10.37 21.19 21.57
N TYR A 114 -9.47 20.32 21.13
CA TYR A 114 -8.21 20.02 21.79
C TYR A 114 -7.09 19.99 20.76
N GLU A 115 -6.02 20.72 21.04
CA GLU A 115 -4.81 20.76 20.22
C GLU A 115 -3.58 20.54 21.09
N ARG A 116 -2.61 19.78 20.56
CA ARG A 116 -1.34 19.48 21.22
C ARG A 116 -0.18 20.02 20.38
N TYR A 117 0.79 20.61 21.04
CA TYR A 117 1.91 21.31 20.45
C TYR A 117 3.22 20.85 21.10
N ASP A 118 4.31 20.86 20.35
CA ASP A 118 5.65 20.66 20.90
C ASP A 118 6.16 21.91 21.64
N PHE A 119 7.38 21.83 22.20
CA PHE A 119 8.02 22.97 22.87
C PHE A 119 8.32 24.17 21.97
N ASP A 120 8.38 23.96 20.66
CA ASP A 120 8.60 25.02 19.69
C ASP A 120 7.27 25.66 19.26
N GLY A 121 6.12 25.11 19.63
CA GLY A 121 4.80 25.60 19.27
C GLY A 121 4.31 25.14 17.90
N ASP A 122 4.86 24.04 17.38
CA ASP A 122 4.36 23.37 16.18
C ASP A 122 3.25 22.37 16.55
N LEU A 123 2.19 22.35 15.73
CA LEU A 123 1.00 21.54 15.97
C LEU A 123 1.31 20.05 15.74
N LEU A 124 1.14 19.23 16.77
CA LEU A 124 1.28 17.77 16.71
C LEU A 124 -0.06 17.10 16.40
N LEU A 125 -1.16 17.63 16.95
CA LEU A 125 -2.50 17.03 16.83
C LEU A 125 -3.62 18.07 17.01
N SER A 126 -4.74 17.88 16.31
CA SER A 126 -5.99 18.62 16.53
C SER A 126 -7.21 17.68 16.49
N ARG A 127 -8.12 17.77 17.48
CA ARG A 127 -9.32 16.93 17.61
C ARG A 127 -10.53 17.70 18.19
N SER A 128 -11.73 17.24 17.88
CA SER A 128 -12.96 17.66 18.58
C SER A 128 -13.21 16.76 19.80
N ILE A 129 -13.38 17.38 20.96
CA ILE A 129 -13.63 16.73 22.26
C ILE A 129 -15.13 16.54 22.49
N ALA A 130 -15.93 17.54 22.14
CA ALA A 130 -17.38 17.51 22.26
C ALA A 130 -18.02 18.44 21.22
N THR A 131 -19.23 18.07 20.78
CA THR A 131 -20.00 18.80 19.76
C THR A 131 -21.45 18.85 20.18
N GLU A 132 -21.99 20.05 20.38
CA GLU A 132 -23.42 20.28 20.61
C GLU A 132 -24.10 20.70 19.31
N ASN A 133 -25.27 20.16 19.02
CA ASN A 133 -26.06 20.44 17.81
C ASN A 133 -27.54 20.77 18.11
N VAL A 134 -27.91 20.89 19.38
CA VAL A 134 -29.27 21.16 19.84
C VAL A 134 -29.54 22.66 19.83
N LEU A 135 -30.67 23.04 19.21
CA LEU A 135 -31.17 24.42 19.19
C LEU A 135 -31.27 25.02 20.61
N ALA A 136 -30.50 26.09 20.84
CA ALA A 136 -30.42 26.83 22.11
C ALA A 136 -29.71 26.12 23.28
N GLU A 137 -28.90 25.12 22.98
CA GLU A 137 -27.87 24.57 23.88
C GLU A 137 -26.49 24.91 23.29
N PHE A 138 -25.51 25.14 24.16
CA PHE A 138 -24.16 25.55 23.79
C PHE A 138 -23.16 24.92 24.77
N LEU A 139 -22.00 24.53 24.27
CA LEU A 139 -20.81 24.22 25.04
C LEU A 139 -20.00 25.50 25.23
N ARG A 140 -19.33 25.65 26.38
CA ARG A 140 -18.49 26.83 26.64
C ARG A 140 -17.47 26.58 27.75
N ASN A 141 -16.59 27.56 27.94
CA ASN A 141 -15.64 27.63 29.04
C ASN A 141 -14.87 26.32 29.28
N PRO A 142 -14.19 25.75 28.26
CA PRO A 142 -13.31 24.62 28.50
C PRO A 142 -12.17 25.01 29.45
N GLN A 143 -11.84 24.11 30.37
CA GLN A 143 -10.70 24.19 31.28
C GLN A 143 -9.88 22.91 31.15
N ILE A 144 -8.56 23.02 31.20
CA ILE A 144 -7.64 21.92 30.87
C ILE A 144 -6.58 21.71 31.95
N ALA A 145 -6.30 20.46 32.31
CA ALA A 145 -5.18 20.12 33.18
C ALA A 145 -4.54 18.78 32.77
N SER A 146 -3.22 18.65 32.89
CA SER A 146 -2.46 17.46 32.51
C SER A 146 -1.89 16.74 33.72
N ASN A 147 -1.81 15.43 33.62
CA ASN A 147 -1.29 14.59 34.68
C ASN A 147 0.22 14.36 34.53
N LEU A 148 1.03 15.34 34.94
CA LEU A 148 2.50 15.29 34.86
C LEU A 148 3.19 14.36 35.88
N ILE A 149 2.51 13.32 36.37
CA ILE A 149 3.15 12.27 37.16
C ILE A 149 3.99 11.42 36.21
N SER A 150 5.22 11.05 36.61
CA SER A 150 6.21 10.36 35.75
C SER A 150 5.58 9.33 34.80
N THR A 151 5.80 9.50 33.50
CA THR A 151 5.30 8.67 32.38
C THR A 151 3.78 8.68 32.17
N ASN A 152 3.07 9.71 32.63
CA ASN A 152 1.67 9.93 32.32
C ASN A 152 1.55 11.33 31.68
N ASP A 153 0.80 11.44 30.59
CA ASP A 153 0.49 12.72 29.93
C ASP A 153 -1.02 12.83 29.70
N ASP A 154 -1.81 12.14 30.53
CA ASP A 154 -3.26 12.16 30.39
C ASP A 154 -3.76 13.59 30.64
N VAL A 155 -4.51 14.11 29.69
CA VAL A 155 -5.09 15.45 29.73
C VAL A 155 -6.56 15.34 30.10
N PHE A 156 -6.96 16.06 31.13
CA PHE A 156 -8.34 16.25 31.53
C PHE A 156 -8.87 17.57 30.99
N VAL A 157 -9.94 17.49 30.20
CA VAL A 157 -10.69 18.65 29.70
C VAL A 157 -12.09 18.62 30.31
N ALA A 158 -12.49 19.69 30.98
CA ALA A 158 -13.85 19.90 31.47
C ALA A 158 -14.48 21.12 30.79
N TYR A 159 -15.79 21.12 30.62
CA TYR A 159 -16.53 22.20 29.95
C TYR A 159 -17.96 22.30 30.48
N ASP A 160 -18.56 23.48 30.35
CA ASP A 160 -19.99 23.67 30.57
C ASP A 160 -20.77 23.02 29.41
N ASP A 161 -21.72 22.15 29.74
CA ASP A 161 -22.54 21.36 28.82
C ASP A 161 -24.03 21.74 28.98
N ALA A 162 -24.73 21.87 27.85
CA ALA A 162 -26.16 22.17 27.75
C ALA A 162 -26.66 23.47 28.43
N VAL A 163 -26.11 24.64 28.07
CA VAL A 163 -26.51 25.94 28.67
C VAL A 163 -27.96 26.35 28.33
N SER A 164 -28.94 25.82 29.06
CA SER A 164 -30.34 26.29 29.09
C SER A 164 -30.81 26.61 30.52
N SER A 165 -31.86 25.97 31.05
CA SER A 165 -32.30 26.19 32.45
C SER A 165 -31.48 25.41 33.49
N ASP A 166 -30.64 24.49 33.02
CA ASP A 166 -29.83 23.56 33.80
C ASP A 166 -28.50 23.45 33.07
N ALA A 167 -27.40 23.90 33.69
CA ALA A 167 -26.07 23.83 33.07
C ALA A 167 -25.30 22.72 33.80
N ASP A 168 -24.93 21.69 33.03
CA ASP A 168 -24.17 20.55 33.49
C ASP A 168 -22.68 20.79 33.23
N ILE A 169 -21.81 20.09 33.96
CA ILE A 169 -20.36 20.17 33.72
C ILE A 169 -19.90 18.77 33.31
N SER A 170 -19.44 18.67 32.07
CA SER A 170 -18.96 17.45 31.46
C SER A 170 -17.44 17.47 31.36
N GLY A 171 -16.82 16.30 31.28
CA GLY A 171 -15.39 16.19 31.12
C GLY A 171 -14.97 14.89 30.45
N ARG A 172 -13.77 14.93 29.87
CA ARG A 172 -13.13 13.83 29.14
C ARG A 172 -11.66 13.76 29.51
N ILE A 173 -11.12 12.55 29.41
CA ILE A 173 -9.69 12.29 29.59
C ILE A 173 -9.15 11.86 28.25
N ILE A 174 -8.11 12.54 27.78
CA ILE A 174 -7.32 12.19 26.61
C ILE A 174 -6.07 11.49 27.13
N ASP A 175 -5.82 10.24 26.73
CA ASP A 175 -4.64 9.51 27.22
C ASP A 175 -3.34 9.92 26.50
N GLN A 176 -2.20 9.40 26.95
CA GLN A 176 -0.89 9.70 26.36
C GLN A 176 -0.75 9.37 24.86
N LEU A 177 -1.62 8.51 24.29
CA LEU A 177 -1.68 8.19 22.86
C LEU A 177 -2.71 9.09 22.12
N ASP A 178 -3.15 10.15 22.79
CA ASP A 178 -4.18 11.09 22.38
C ASP A 178 -5.55 10.45 22.07
N VAL A 179 -5.87 9.31 22.71
CA VAL A 179 -7.17 8.66 22.59
C VAL A 179 -8.17 9.32 23.53
N ILE A 180 -9.30 9.80 22.98
CA ILE A 180 -10.35 10.47 23.75
C ILE A 180 -11.20 9.43 24.48
N GLY A 181 -11.18 9.48 25.80
CA GLY A 181 -12.00 8.65 26.67
C GLY A 181 -13.49 9.01 26.65
N ALA A 182 -14.29 8.19 27.33
CA ALA A 182 -15.72 8.42 27.48
C ALA A 182 -16.00 9.71 28.28
N GLU A 183 -17.03 10.44 27.90
CA GLU A 183 -17.54 11.58 28.64
C GLU A 183 -18.09 11.16 30.00
N PHE A 184 -17.82 11.96 31.02
CA PHE A 184 -18.34 11.80 32.37
C PHE A 184 -18.72 13.15 32.97
N ALA A 185 -19.59 13.12 33.98
CA ALA A 185 -19.93 14.32 34.72
C ALA A 185 -18.71 14.81 35.52
N ALA A 186 -18.15 15.95 35.15
CA ALA A 186 -17.07 16.63 35.87
C ALA A 186 -17.61 17.56 36.98
N GLY A 187 -18.92 17.82 37.04
CA GLY A 187 -19.60 18.48 38.15
C GLY A 187 -20.77 17.69 38.74
N GLN A 188 -21.57 18.33 39.60
CA GLN A 188 -22.86 17.81 40.04
C GLN A 188 -23.94 18.12 39.02
N ASN A 189 -24.19 17.18 38.12
CA ASN A 189 -25.18 17.33 37.06
C ASN A 189 -26.57 16.97 37.61
N GLY A 190 -27.50 17.93 37.58
CA GLY A 190 -28.78 17.91 38.30
C GLY A 190 -29.49 19.26 38.13
N ALA A 191 -30.67 19.45 38.75
CA ALA A 191 -31.60 20.57 38.46
C ALA A 191 -31.15 21.99 38.89
N ASP A 192 -29.87 22.15 39.23
CA ASP A 192 -29.26 23.38 39.72
C ASP A 192 -28.33 23.95 38.63
N ARG A 193 -28.22 25.27 38.52
CA ARG A 193 -27.40 25.86 37.44
C ARG A 193 -25.94 25.87 37.87
N ASN A 194 -25.10 25.04 37.25
CA ASN A 194 -23.68 25.04 37.51
C ASN A 194 -22.90 25.93 36.52
N ALA A 195 -21.72 26.40 36.92
CA ALA A 195 -20.76 27.03 36.02
C ALA A 195 -19.34 26.61 36.41
N LEU A 196 -18.62 26.01 35.48
CA LEU A 196 -17.23 25.61 35.67
C LEU A 196 -16.37 26.85 35.96
N GLY A 197 -15.52 26.75 36.99
CA GLY A 197 -14.50 27.76 37.25
C GLY A 197 -13.16 27.35 36.67
N ASP A 198 -12.55 26.32 37.24
CA ASP A 198 -11.16 25.93 36.97
C ASP A 198 -10.95 24.43 37.33
N VAL A 199 -9.89 23.80 36.78
CA VAL A 199 -9.55 22.39 36.99
C VAL A 199 -8.08 22.19 37.37
N THR A 200 -7.78 21.09 38.07
CA THR A 200 -6.38 20.73 38.36
C THR A 200 -6.18 19.22 38.51
N VAL A 201 -4.93 18.77 38.45
CA VAL A 201 -4.55 17.37 38.68
C VAL A 201 -3.83 17.24 40.02
N LEU A 202 -4.36 16.39 40.89
CA LEU A 202 -3.77 16.12 42.19
C LEU A 202 -2.53 15.25 42.07
N SER A 203 -1.63 15.33 43.04
CA SER A 203 -0.41 14.52 43.11
C SER A 203 -0.61 13.00 43.18
N ASN A 204 -1.85 12.53 43.23
CA ASN A 204 -2.21 11.12 43.11
C ASN A 204 -2.87 10.75 41.76
N GLY A 205 -2.83 11.65 40.77
CA GLY A 205 -3.37 11.46 39.41
C GLY A 205 -4.89 11.65 39.30
N ASN A 206 -5.55 12.08 40.37
CA ASN A 206 -6.99 12.36 40.32
C ASN A 206 -7.24 13.77 39.81
N PHE A 207 -8.32 13.96 39.06
CA PHE A 207 -8.72 15.26 38.56
C PHE A 207 -9.74 15.93 39.49
N VAL A 208 -9.67 17.24 39.59
CA VAL A 208 -10.62 18.05 40.36
C VAL A 208 -11.15 19.18 39.51
N SER A 209 -12.48 19.35 39.50
CA SER A 209 -13.14 20.51 38.91
C SER A 209 -13.78 21.34 40.02
N ALA A 210 -13.46 22.64 40.08
CA ALA A 210 -14.11 23.60 40.95
C ALA A 210 -15.18 24.36 40.16
N TYR A 211 -16.38 24.49 40.72
CA TYR A 211 -17.51 25.09 40.01
C TYR A 211 -18.45 25.83 40.95
N GLU A 212 -19.18 26.78 40.38
CA GLU A 212 -20.29 27.45 41.03
C GLU A 212 -21.54 26.60 40.93
N GLU A 213 -22.28 26.46 42.03
CA GLU A 213 -23.62 25.86 42.06
C GLU A 213 -24.62 26.98 42.39
N THR A 214 -25.54 27.28 41.49
CA THR A 214 -26.64 28.23 41.73
C THR A 214 -27.93 27.50 42.08
N ASP A 215 -28.37 27.68 43.31
CA ASP A 215 -29.64 27.17 43.82
C ASP A 215 -30.60 28.33 44.22
N PRO A 216 -31.85 28.07 44.62
CA PRO A 216 -32.75 29.12 45.11
C PRO A 216 -32.28 29.85 46.39
N SER A 217 -31.24 29.35 47.06
CA SER A 217 -30.68 29.87 48.32
C SER A 217 -29.44 30.75 48.13
N GLY A 218 -28.78 30.70 46.96
CA GLY A 218 -27.65 31.54 46.57
C GLY A 218 -26.76 30.88 45.52
N VAL A 219 -25.56 31.42 45.35
CA VAL A 219 -24.48 30.77 44.58
C VAL A 219 -23.45 30.24 45.57
N GLY A 220 -23.16 28.94 45.55
CA GLY A 220 -22.13 28.31 46.35
C GLY A 220 -20.97 27.83 45.47
N ILE A 221 -19.82 27.56 46.08
CA ILE A 221 -18.71 26.87 45.41
C ILE A 221 -18.75 25.40 45.80
N GLU A 222 -18.60 24.52 44.83
CA GLU A 222 -18.41 23.09 45.02
C GLU A 222 -17.18 22.62 44.23
N PHE A 223 -16.73 21.40 44.52
CA PHE A 223 -15.83 20.70 43.62
C PHE A 223 -16.13 19.21 43.57
N LYS A 224 -15.73 18.60 42.45
CA LYS A 224 -15.83 17.17 42.21
C LYS A 224 -14.45 16.59 41.96
N ILE A 225 -14.17 15.47 42.61
CA ILE A 225 -12.95 14.68 42.43
C ILE A 225 -13.32 13.44 41.64
N VAL A 226 -12.62 13.20 40.53
CA VAL A 226 -12.72 11.97 39.73
C VAL A 226 -11.37 11.26 39.68
N SER A 227 -11.37 9.95 39.41
CA SER A 227 -10.14 9.20 39.23
C SER A 227 -9.47 9.55 37.90
N ALA A 228 -8.22 9.10 37.71
CA ALA A 228 -7.52 9.11 36.43
C ALA A 228 -8.27 8.42 35.26
N ALA A 229 -9.39 7.74 35.53
CA ALA A 229 -10.24 7.07 34.55
C ALA A 229 -11.67 7.68 34.48
N GLY A 230 -11.89 8.85 35.09
CA GLY A 230 -13.17 9.56 35.07
C GLY A 230 -14.22 9.04 36.05
N ALA A 231 -13.87 8.10 36.95
CA ALA A 231 -14.82 7.56 37.92
C ALA A 231 -15.00 8.53 39.11
N PRO A 232 -16.24 8.81 39.57
CA PRO A 232 -16.47 9.76 40.66
C PRO A 232 -15.91 9.26 41.99
N ILE A 233 -15.14 10.11 42.67
CA ILE A 233 -14.52 9.83 43.98
C ILE A 233 -15.24 10.61 45.09
N ALA A 234 -15.44 11.91 44.92
CA ALA A 234 -16.06 12.77 45.93
C ALA A 234 -16.71 14.00 45.29
N ASN A 235 -17.83 14.45 45.86
CA ASN A 235 -18.43 15.76 45.61
C ASN A 235 -18.45 16.51 46.94
N ILE A 236 -18.00 17.77 46.96
CA ILE A 236 -17.76 18.50 48.20
C ILE A 236 -18.21 19.94 48.08
N ASN A 237 -19.13 20.33 48.96
CA ASN A 237 -19.59 21.70 49.08
C ASN A 237 -18.52 22.53 49.83
N VAL A 238 -17.98 23.54 49.15
CA VAL A 238 -17.01 24.48 49.71
C VAL A 238 -17.76 25.51 50.53
N THR A 239 -18.67 26.27 49.93
CA THR A 239 -19.46 27.28 50.63
C THR A 239 -20.92 26.82 50.72
N ASN A 240 -21.55 26.99 51.88
CA ASN A 240 -22.94 26.57 52.08
C ASN A 240 -23.74 27.78 52.60
N GLY A 241 -24.63 28.30 51.75
CA GLY A 241 -25.55 29.40 52.08
C GLY A 241 -24.94 30.81 52.10
N THR A 242 -23.76 31.01 51.50
CA THR A 242 -23.16 32.32 51.26
C THR A 242 -22.91 32.50 49.77
N VAL A 243 -23.34 33.64 49.20
CA VAL A 243 -23.10 33.96 47.78
C VAL A 243 -21.58 34.06 47.56
N SER A 244 -21.04 33.08 46.86
CA SER A 244 -19.62 32.96 46.52
C SER A 244 -19.47 32.65 45.03
N THR A 245 -18.50 33.27 44.37
CA THR A 245 -18.29 33.19 42.91
C THR A 245 -16.80 33.10 42.56
N ASP A 246 -16.51 32.87 41.28
CA ASP A 246 -15.19 32.91 40.64
C ASP A 246 -14.16 32.01 41.32
N PRO A 247 -14.37 30.68 41.36
CA PRO A 247 -13.42 29.78 41.99
C PRO A 247 -12.22 29.50 41.07
N ALA A 248 -11.00 29.61 41.59
CA ALA A 248 -9.77 29.12 40.95
C ALA A 248 -9.09 28.06 41.83
N ILE A 249 -8.38 27.10 41.23
CA ILE A 249 -7.88 25.91 41.92
C ILE A 249 -6.43 25.58 41.53
N ALA A 250 -5.61 25.20 42.52
CA ALA A 250 -4.26 24.69 42.24
C ALA A 250 -3.93 23.48 43.13
N ALA A 251 -3.36 22.42 42.53
CA ALA A 251 -2.82 21.28 43.26
C ALA A 251 -1.49 21.64 43.93
N LEU A 252 -1.33 21.30 45.21
CA LEU A 252 -0.13 21.61 45.98
C LEU A 252 0.88 20.46 45.89
N GLU A 253 2.15 20.76 45.63
CA GLU A 253 3.26 19.80 45.54
C GLU A 253 3.42 18.92 46.80
N GLY A 254 3.14 19.47 47.98
CA GLY A 254 3.13 18.72 49.24
C GLY A 254 1.94 17.77 49.43
N GLY A 255 1.03 17.70 48.46
CA GLY A 255 -0.24 16.99 48.51
C GLY A 255 -1.41 17.85 48.97
N GLY A 256 -2.56 17.66 48.34
CA GLY A 256 -3.75 18.48 48.51
C GLY A 256 -3.94 19.49 47.39
N PHE A 257 -4.88 20.41 47.59
CA PHE A 257 -5.15 21.51 46.67
C PHE A 257 -5.74 22.69 47.42
N VAL A 258 -5.63 23.88 46.82
CA VAL A 258 -6.20 25.13 47.30
C VAL A 258 -7.28 25.60 46.32
N VAL A 259 -8.38 26.13 46.86
CA VAL A 259 -9.42 26.81 46.07
C VAL A 259 -9.57 28.23 46.59
N THR A 260 -9.47 29.22 45.71
CA THR A 260 -9.81 30.62 45.97
C THR A 260 -11.26 30.89 45.55
N PHE A 261 -11.92 31.87 46.15
CA PHE A 261 -13.26 32.30 45.74
C PHE A 261 -13.61 33.67 46.32
N ASN A 262 -14.55 34.34 45.66
CA ASN A 262 -15.06 35.64 46.06
C ASN A 262 -16.24 35.48 47.03
N THR A 263 -16.40 36.40 47.98
CA THR A 263 -17.63 36.52 48.77
C THR A 263 -17.88 37.98 49.09
N GLY A 264 -18.81 38.61 48.36
CA GLY A 264 -18.96 40.06 48.38
C GLY A 264 -17.79 40.72 47.64
N ASN A 265 -17.09 41.64 48.29
CA ASN A 265 -15.97 42.38 47.72
C ASN A 265 -14.59 41.85 48.21
N ASP A 266 -14.58 40.68 48.83
CA ASP A 266 -13.42 40.11 49.50
C ASP A 266 -13.11 38.72 48.92
N ILE A 267 -11.83 38.34 48.93
CA ILE A 267 -11.31 37.07 48.40
C ILE A 267 -10.89 36.17 49.55
N PHE A 268 -11.31 34.91 49.51
CA PHE A 268 -10.97 33.89 50.48
C PHE A 268 -10.30 32.69 49.81
N PHE A 269 -9.64 31.86 50.60
CA PHE A 269 -9.14 30.56 50.15
C PHE A 269 -9.48 29.46 51.14
N ARG A 270 -9.53 28.23 50.65
CA ARG A 270 -9.57 27.00 51.45
C ARG A 270 -8.63 25.95 50.89
N THR A 271 -7.99 25.20 51.78
CA THR A 271 -7.13 24.07 51.41
C THR A 271 -7.78 22.74 51.78
N TYR A 272 -7.53 21.74 50.96
CA TYR A 272 -8.10 20.39 51.05
C TYR A 272 -7.00 19.34 50.82
N SER A 273 -7.15 18.16 51.39
CA SER A 273 -6.29 16.99 51.05
C SER A 273 -6.66 16.41 49.68
N ASN A 274 -5.86 15.48 49.12
CA ASN A 274 -6.19 14.75 47.88
C ASN A 274 -7.52 13.97 47.90
N THR A 275 -8.06 13.66 49.08
CA THR A 275 -9.38 13.01 49.22
C THR A 275 -10.50 14.02 49.49
N GLY A 276 -10.24 15.32 49.31
CA GLY A 276 -11.19 16.40 49.52
C GLY A 276 -11.54 16.73 50.98
N THR A 277 -10.77 16.24 51.96
CA THR A 277 -10.98 16.62 53.36
C THR A 277 -10.44 18.03 53.62
N PHE A 278 -11.31 18.92 54.09
CA PHE A 278 -10.97 20.30 54.48
C PHE A 278 -9.80 20.35 55.47
N GLN A 279 -8.80 21.18 55.17
CA GLN A 279 -7.60 21.38 55.99
C GLN A 279 -7.61 22.75 56.68
N ASN A 280 -7.68 23.84 55.92
CA ASN A 280 -7.65 25.20 56.45
C ASN A 280 -8.43 26.19 55.57
N SER A 281 -8.69 27.38 56.10
CA SER A 281 -9.26 28.51 55.37
C SER A 281 -8.61 29.83 55.78
N GLY A 282 -8.54 30.79 54.87
CA GLY A 282 -8.06 32.13 55.19
C GLY A 282 -8.65 33.20 54.29
N THR A 283 -8.32 34.46 54.61
CA THR A 283 -8.65 35.62 53.79
C THR A 283 -7.43 36.00 52.98
N VAL A 284 -7.60 36.09 51.66
CA VAL A 284 -6.56 36.57 50.74
C VAL A 284 -6.51 38.09 50.81
N ALA A 285 -7.64 38.71 50.49
CA ALA A 285 -7.83 40.15 50.44
C ALA A 285 -9.18 40.52 51.05
N SER A 286 -9.21 41.60 51.84
CA SER A 286 -10.47 42.14 52.36
C SER A 286 -10.37 43.66 52.54
N GLY A 287 -11.45 44.39 52.31
CA GLY A 287 -11.37 45.84 52.35
C GLY A 287 -12.62 46.62 51.94
N ALA A 288 -12.40 47.92 51.68
CA ALA A 288 -13.43 48.81 51.14
C ALA A 288 -13.44 48.84 49.61
N ASN A 289 -12.37 48.34 48.99
CA ASN A 289 -12.24 48.16 47.55
C ASN A 289 -12.95 46.88 47.12
N ASN A 290 -13.34 46.82 45.85
CA ASN A 290 -13.81 45.59 45.21
C ASN A 290 -12.58 44.75 44.85
N GLN A 291 -12.50 43.52 45.36
CA GLN A 291 -11.43 42.57 45.04
C GLN A 291 -12.08 41.41 44.27
N ASN A 292 -11.55 41.08 43.10
CA ASN A 292 -12.13 40.12 42.16
C ASN A 292 -11.04 39.37 41.38
N GLU A 293 -11.46 38.39 40.55
CA GLU A 293 -10.60 37.66 39.60
C GLU A 293 -9.35 37.07 40.24
N ALA A 294 -9.56 36.28 41.30
CA ALA A 294 -8.48 35.70 42.07
C ALA A 294 -7.95 34.42 41.40
N VAL A 295 -6.76 34.49 40.80
CA VAL A 295 -6.04 33.34 40.25
C VAL A 295 -5.02 32.78 41.23
N VAL A 296 -4.72 31.49 41.14
CA VAL A 296 -3.84 30.79 42.10
C VAL A 296 -2.92 29.80 41.39
N THR A 297 -1.65 29.76 41.80
CA THR A 297 -0.71 28.74 41.36
C THR A 297 0.06 28.16 42.56
N ALA A 298 0.48 26.91 42.43
CA ALA A 298 1.31 26.23 43.41
C ALA A 298 2.80 26.47 43.12
N LEU A 299 3.61 26.44 44.17
CA LEU A 299 5.06 26.55 44.07
C LEU A 299 5.72 25.18 44.29
N PRO A 300 6.89 24.91 43.69
CA PRO A 300 7.65 23.66 43.89
C PRO A 300 8.01 23.32 45.34
N ASP A 301 7.98 24.31 46.24
CA ASP A 301 8.22 24.09 47.68
C ASP A 301 6.96 23.70 48.48
N GLY A 302 5.82 23.53 47.80
CA GLY A 302 4.53 23.15 48.37
C GLY A 302 3.64 24.32 48.78
N ASP A 303 4.13 25.55 48.67
CA ASP A 303 3.38 26.77 48.95
C ASP A 303 2.51 27.18 47.76
N PHE A 304 1.77 28.29 47.89
CA PHE A 304 0.97 28.82 46.80
C PHE A 304 0.97 30.35 46.78
N VAL A 305 0.70 30.91 45.61
CA VAL A 305 0.56 32.35 45.39
C VAL A 305 -0.82 32.62 44.85
N VAL A 306 -1.51 33.60 45.46
CA VAL A 306 -2.77 34.11 44.94
C VAL A 306 -2.53 35.51 44.41
N ALA A 307 -2.99 35.77 43.20
CA ALA A 307 -3.01 37.08 42.59
C ALA A 307 -4.44 37.49 42.24
N TRP A 308 -4.72 38.78 42.25
CA TRP A 308 -6.07 39.29 42.09
C TRP A 308 -6.07 40.74 41.63
N ASP A 309 -7.18 41.13 41.00
CA ASP A 309 -7.45 42.50 40.63
C ASP A 309 -8.21 43.24 41.75
N ASP A 310 -7.88 44.51 41.92
CA ASP A 310 -8.62 45.49 42.68
C ASP A 310 -9.35 46.42 41.70
N ASP A 311 -10.54 46.02 41.28
CA ASP A 311 -11.54 46.75 40.48
C ASP A 311 -11.79 48.22 40.90
N THR A 312 -11.45 48.61 42.14
CA THR A 312 -11.65 49.99 42.60
C THR A 312 -10.47 50.88 42.27
N SER A 313 -9.28 50.29 42.14
CA SER A 313 -8.04 51.00 41.87
C SER A 313 -7.33 50.54 40.60
N ASP A 314 -7.89 49.56 39.89
CA ASP A 314 -7.40 48.89 38.69
C ASP A 314 -5.96 48.34 38.90
N ASN A 315 -5.62 47.97 40.14
CA ASN A 315 -4.27 47.53 40.53
C ASN A 315 -4.22 46.02 40.68
N LEU A 316 -3.10 45.44 40.26
CA LEU A 316 -2.85 44.02 40.39
C LEU A 316 -1.98 43.71 41.59
N PHE A 317 -2.49 42.86 42.48
CA PHE A 317 -1.81 42.45 43.70
C PHE A 317 -1.56 40.95 43.71
N ALA A 318 -0.50 40.55 44.42
CA ALA A 318 -0.25 39.16 44.70
C ALA A 318 0.25 38.93 46.12
N ARG A 319 0.05 37.71 46.62
CA ARG A 319 0.49 37.31 47.96
C ARG A 319 0.79 35.81 48.01
N ARG A 320 1.95 35.50 48.60
CA ARG A 320 2.37 34.13 48.91
C ARG A 320 1.81 33.64 50.25
N PHE A 321 1.39 32.39 50.27
CA PHE A 321 0.93 31.65 51.44
C PHE A 321 1.70 30.34 51.56
N ASN A 322 2.00 29.95 52.79
CA ASN A 322 2.53 28.62 53.06
C ASN A 322 1.47 27.56 52.77
N ALA A 323 1.89 26.31 52.51
CA ALA A 323 1.00 25.15 52.33
C ALA A 323 -0.08 25.00 53.44
N ASP A 324 0.25 25.42 54.67
CA ASP A 324 -0.67 25.38 55.82
C ASP A 324 -1.68 26.54 55.86
N GLY A 325 -1.67 27.45 54.88
CA GLY A 325 -2.53 28.63 54.79
C GLY A 325 -2.07 29.83 55.63
N SER A 326 -0.95 29.74 56.35
CA SER A 326 -0.35 30.93 56.97
C SER A 326 0.32 31.80 55.91
N SER A 327 0.16 33.12 55.98
CA SER A 327 0.78 34.00 54.98
C SER A 327 2.29 34.09 55.17
N ASP A 328 3.08 33.87 54.11
CA ASP A 328 4.54 34.03 54.11
C ASP A 328 5.02 35.33 53.45
N GLY A 329 4.45 36.46 53.87
CA GLY A 329 4.86 37.76 53.33
C GLY A 329 3.79 38.83 53.43
N PHE A 330 4.16 40.01 52.94
CA PHE A 330 3.21 41.10 52.67
C PHE A 330 2.68 40.98 51.25
N THR A 331 1.44 41.42 51.04
CA THR A 331 0.91 41.71 49.70
C THR A 331 1.89 42.61 48.96
N PHE A 332 2.21 42.24 47.72
CA PHE A 332 3.03 43.05 46.82
C PHE A 332 2.22 43.45 45.59
N VAL A 333 2.64 44.54 44.97
CA VAL A 333 2.02 45.04 43.75
C VAL A 333 2.74 44.41 42.58
N VAL A 334 1.98 43.80 41.68
CA VAL A 334 2.47 43.34 40.38
C VAL A 334 2.40 44.51 39.39
N GLU A 335 1.25 45.20 39.31
CA GLU A 335 1.08 46.40 38.47
C GLU A 335 0.24 47.49 39.16
N ASN A 336 0.59 48.76 38.92
CA ASN A 336 -0.04 49.95 39.48
C ASN A 336 -0.93 50.66 38.45
N ALA A 337 -2.18 50.22 38.36
CA ALA A 337 -3.31 50.81 37.65
C ALA A 337 -3.49 50.37 36.18
N ASN A 338 -4.76 50.38 35.75
CA ASN A 338 -5.25 50.05 34.43
C ASN A 338 -5.20 48.56 34.06
N VAL A 339 -5.38 47.65 35.02
CA VAL A 339 -5.51 46.21 34.74
C VAL A 339 -6.99 45.83 34.58
N THR A 340 -7.29 44.80 33.79
CA THR A 340 -8.66 44.27 33.63
C THR A 340 -8.80 42.76 33.78
N THR A 341 -7.75 41.98 33.48
CA THR A 341 -7.73 40.52 33.61
C THR A 341 -6.31 40.06 33.97
N ILE A 342 -6.18 38.94 34.67
CA ILE A 342 -4.90 38.36 35.07
C ILE A 342 -4.92 36.84 34.91
N ASP A 343 -3.77 36.29 34.52
CA ASP A 343 -3.43 34.88 34.70
C ASP A 343 -2.06 34.68 35.38
N ILE A 344 -1.87 33.53 36.02
CA ILE A 344 -0.68 33.19 36.81
C ILE A 344 -0.25 31.73 36.57
N SER A 345 1.05 31.51 36.41
CA SER A 345 1.61 30.16 36.32
C SER A 345 3.00 30.08 36.94
N THR A 346 3.59 28.89 36.92
CA THR A 346 4.95 28.65 37.38
C THR A 346 5.78 27.91 36.34
N THR A 347 7.06 28.25 36.30
CA THR A 347 8.08 27.50 35.54
C THR A 347 8.53 26.27 36.33
N GLY A 348 9.04 25.25 35.65
CA GLY A 348 9.58 24.05 36.30
C GLY A 348 10.72 24.33 37.31
N ASP A 349 11.40 25.46 37.20
CA ASP A 349 12.42 25.90 38.17
C ASP A 349 11.89 26.77 39.33
N GLY A 350 10.57 27.00 39.36
CA GLY A 350 9.82 27.61 40.45
C GLY A 350 9.68 29.13 40.41
N ARG A 351 9.93 29.79 39.27
CA ARG A 351 9.61 31.21 39.10
C ARG A 351 8.14 31.40 38.79
N ILE A 352 7.59 32.51 39.27
CA ILE A 352 6.19 32.89 39.13
C ILE A 352 6.06 33.76 37.89
N LEU A 353 5.10 33.41 37.04
CA LEU A 353 4.77 34.10 35.81
C LEU A 353 3.44 34.83 36.02
N PHE A 354 3.38 36.10 35.65
CA PHE A 354 2.13 36.86 35.61
C PHE A 354 1.90 37.38 34.19
N ALA A 355 0.68 37.23 33.68
CA ALA A 355 0.22 37.92 32.48
C ALA A 355 -1.06 38.69 32.79
N TRP A 356 -1.23 39.87 32.19
CA TRP A 356 -2.42 40.67 32.38
C TRP A 356 -2.76 41.50 31.16
N GLN A 357 -4.03 41.88 31.06
CA GLN A 357 -4.52 42.84 30.07
C GLN A 357 -4.57 44.24 30.67
N GLN A 358 -4.04 45.23 29.96
CA GLN A 358 -4.17 46.63 30.30
C GLN A 358 -5.41 47.27 29.67
N ILE A 359 -6.02 48.27 30.32
CA ILE A 359 -7.08 49.11 29.76
C ILE A 359 -6.58 49.75 28.46
N GLY A 360 -7.05 49.22 27.33
CA GLY A 360 -6.53 49.56 25.99
C GLY A 360 -6.25 48.34 25.12
N GLY A 361 -6.25 47.14 25.70
CA GLY A 361 -6.06 45.87 24.99
C GLY A 361 -4.60 45.45 24.82
N GLU A 362 -3.67 46.00 25.62
CA GLU A 362 -2.27 45.55 25.61
C GLU A 362 -2.08 44.35 26.54
N ILE A 363 -1.33 43.35 26.08
CA ILE A 363 -0.99 42.16 26.86
C ILE A 363 0.43 42.30 27.39
N LEU A 364 0.57 42.24 28.71
CA LEU A 364 1.82 42.44 29.43
C LEU A 364 2.11 41.21 30.28
N ALA A 365 3.39 40.97 30.54
CA ALA A 365 3.84 39.92 31.43
C ALA A 365 5.02 40.35 32.29
N SER A 366 5.21 39.67 33.42
CA SER A 366 6.38 39.83 34.29
C SER A 366 6.78 38.49 34.90
N VAL A 367 8.06 38.35 35.27
CA VAL A 367 8.60 37.14 35.89
C VAL A 367 9.14 37.48 37.27
N TRP A 368 8.78 36.70 38.27
CA TRP A 368 9.15 36.91 39.66
C TRP A 368 9.82 35.67 40.24
N ASP A 369 10.88 35.86 41.01
CA ASP A 369 11.59 34.76 41.67
C ASP A 369 11.21 34.70 43.15
N PRO A 370 10.53 33.63 43.61
CA PRO A 370 10.18 33.44 45.01
C PRO A 370 11.33 32.88 45.87
N ARG A 371 12.47 32.51 45.26
CA ARG A 371 13.59 31.87 45.96
C ARG A 371 14.42 32.90 46.74
N PRO A 372 14.87 32.58 47.97
CA PRO A 372 15.63 33.51 48.78
C PRO A 372 17.04 33.75 48.21
N ALA A 373 17.27 34.99 47.74
CA ALA A 373 18.55 35.54 47.26
C ALA A 373 19.04 35.03 45.90
N VAL A 374 18.47 35.59 44.82
CA VAL A 374 19.17 35.65 43.54
C VAL A 374 19.99 36.93 43.44
N ILE A 375 21.20 36.74 42.98
CA ILE A 375 22.27 37.70 42.76
C ILE A 375 21.79 38.77 41.77
N ASP A 376 22.08 40.03 42.11
CA ASP A 376 21.92 41.21 41.26
C ASP A 376 22.71 41.03 39.94
N PRO A 377 22.12 41.26 38.76
CA PRO A 377 22.82 41.18 37.47
C PRO A 377 24.01 42.15 37.33
N ASP A 378 24.23 43.08 38.28
CA ASP A 378 25.44 43.92 38.33
C ASP A 378 26.69 43.25 38.96
N ASP A 379 26.62 42.01 39.46
CA ASP A 379 27.78 41.33 40.08
C ASP A 379 28.61 40.46 39.10
N TYR A 380 28.77 40.92 37.85
CA TYR A 380 29.79 40.40 36.91
C TYR A 380 31.20 40.91 37.29
N ASP A 381 31.68 40.44 38.43
CA ASP A 381 33.08 40.48 38.84
C ASP A 381 33.70 39.15 38.37
N GLY A 382 34.28 39.17 37.17
CA GLY A 382 34.99 38.05 36.56
C GLY A 382 36.26 37.59 37.29
N GLN A 383 36.29 37.56 38.63
CA GLN A 383 37.34 36.94 39.41
C GLN A 383 36.83 36.35 40.74
N ARG A 384 36.59 35.03 40.72
CA ARG A 384 37.16 34.17 41.77
C ARG A 384 37.25 32.70 41.39
N ALA A 385 38.46 32.33 41.01
CA ALA A 385 38.97 30.98 41.07
C ALA A 385 38.84 30.41 42.50
N HIS A 386 37.98 29.42 42.65
CA HIS A 386 38.13 28.35 43.64
C HIS A 386 37.99 27.01 42.94
N VAL A 387 38.89 26.74 41.99
CA VAL A 387 39.18 25.38 41.54
C VAL A 387 40.09 24.75 42.59
N LEU A 388 39.51 23.89 43.42
CA LEU A 388 40.23 22.70 43.84
C LEU A 388 40.46 21.89 42.57
N ASP A 389 41.73 21.70 42.25
CA ASP A 389 42.27 20.85 41.19
C ASP A 389 41.97 19.37 41.51
N SER A 390 40.70 18.99 41.41
CA SER A 390 40.36 17.58 41.28
C SER A 390 39.52 17.40 40.03
N ASP A 391 40.12 16.79 39.02
CA ASP A 391 39.44 16.21 37.86
C ASP A 391 38.51 15.04 38.24
N VAL A 392 38.14 14.88 39.52
CA VAL A 392 37.27 13.82 40.03
C VAL A 392 35.96 14.43 40.54
N ILE A 393 34.85 14.06 39.91
CA ILE A 393 33.48 14.37 40.31
C ILE A 393 32.88 13.09 40.91
N THR A 394 32.13 13.19 42.01
CA THR A 394 31.45 12.04 42.62
C THR A 394 30.00 12.41 42.87
N THR A 395 29.06 11.61 42.36
CA THR A 395 27.61 11.87 42.45
C THR A 395 27.05 11.55 43.83
N GLY A 396 25.79 11.95 44.08
CA GLY A 396 25.05 11.57 45.29
C GLY A 396 24.56 10.11 45.26
N LEU A 397 23.84 9.68 46.30
CA LEU A 397 23.25 8.32 46.37
C LEU A 397 21.79 8.25 45.88
N GLY A 398 21.24 9.36 45.38
CA GLY A 398 19.84 9.49 44.98
C GLY A 398 19.66 9.83 43.51
N GLY A 399 20.66 9.55 42.67
CA GLY A 399 20.74 10.07 41.30
C GLY A 399 21.28 11.50 41.24
N SER A 400 21.94 11.85 40.15
CA SER A 400 22.56 13.16 39.91
C SER A 400 22.69 13.44 38.42
N THR A 401 22.49 14.69 38.02
CA THR A 401 22.82 15.16 36.67
C THR A 401 24.19 15.82 36.68
N VAL A 402 25.13 15.30 35.90
CA VAL A 402 26.52 15.77 35.80
C VAL A 402 26.84 16.16 34.36
N LEU A 403 27.09 17.45 34.13
CA LEU A 403 27.71 17.95 32.91
C LEU A 403 29.23 18.07 33.13
N ALA A 404 29.98 17.07 32.66
CA ALA A 404 31.43 17.06 32.79
C ALA A 404 32.04 17.97 31.71
N GLY A 405 32.34 19.21 32.09
CA GLY A 405 32.97 20.20 31.21
C GLY A 405 34.32 19.74 30.62
N ALA A 406 34.84 20.48 29.63
CA ALA A 406 36.02 20.10 28.85
C ALA A 406 37.30 19.79 29.68
N GLY A 407 38.14 18.90 29.12
CA GLY A 407 39.40 18.43 29.72
C GLY A 407 39.31 16.99 30.21
N PHE A 408 40.40 16.43 30.75
CA PHE A 408 40.36 15.07 31.32
C PHE A 408 39.51 15.06 32.59
N LYS A 409 38.42 14.28 32.64
CA LYS A 409 37.56 14.16 33.83
C LYS A 409 37.42 12.71 34.27
N THR A 410 37.23 12.50 35.56
CA THR A 410 36.82 11.24 36.17
C THR A 410 35.50 11.48 36.89
N VAL A 411 34.40 10.92 36.40
CA VAL A 411 33.10 10.97 37.08
C VAL A 411 32.84 9.61 37.72
N LEU A 412 32.64 9.60 39.03
CA LEU A 412 32.29 8.41 39.81
C LEU A 412 30.83 8.52 40.25
N GLY A 413 29.97 7.91 39.46
CA GLY A 413 28.60 7.63 39.81
C GLY A 413 28.54 6.67 41.00
N GLN A 414 27.71 6.97 42.00
CA GLN A 414 27.59 6.18 43.23
C GLN A 414 26.37 5.27 43.19
N GLY A 415 25.21 5.80 43.58
CA GLY A 415 23.99 5.04 43.74
C GLY A 415 22.80 5.86 43.25
N GLY A 416 21.76 5.20 42.75
CA GLY A 416 20.63 5.87 42.11
C GLY A 416 20.90 6.13 40.63
N ASN A 417 19.91 6.66 39.92
CA ASN A 417 19.98 6.82 38.46
C ASN A 417 20.69 8.14 38.12
N ASP A 418 21.94 8.06 37.68
CA ASP A 418 22.77 9.20 37.30
C ASP A 418 22.63 9.53 35.80
N ILE A 419 22.63 10.82 35.46
CA ILE A 419 22.71 11.33 34.08
C ILE A 419 24.06 12.01 33.92
N ILE A 420 24.97 11.43 33.13
CA ILE A 420 26.34 11.89 32.98
C ILE A 420 26.58 12.26 31.51
N SER A 421 26.86 13.52 31.23
CA SER A 421 27.23 13.96 29.88
C SER A 421 28.71 14.33 29.82
N SER A 422 29.46 13.63 28.96
CA SER A 422 30.84 13.97 28.66
C SER A 422 30.93 15.09 27.62
N SER A 423 31.91 15.99 27.80
CA SER A 423 32.30 16.98 26.77
C SER A 423 33.80 16.95 26.46
N GLY A 424 34.51 15.87 26.85
CA GLY A 424 35.94 15.68 26.58
C GLY A 424 36.50 14.38 27.18
N ALA A 425 37.80 14.14 26.98
CA ALA A 425 38.44 12.87 27.38
C ALA A 425 38.22 12.54 28.87
N GLY A 426 38.15 11.27 29.25
CA GLY A 426 37.93 10.95 30.66
C GLY A 426 37.53 9.52 30.97
N GLU A 427 37.21 9.29 32.24
CA GLU A 427 36.66 8.05 32.77
C GLU A 427 35.31 8.36 33.43
N TYR A 428 34.23 7.78 32.92
CA TYR A 428 32.86 8.08 33.33
C TYR A 428 32.20 6.79 33.79
N PHE A 429 31.92 6.69 35.09
CA PHE A 429 31.32 5.52 35.72
C PHE A 429 29.92 5.89 36.24
N GLY A 430 28.86 5.15 35.89
CA GLY A 430 27.50 5.36 36.43
C GLY A 430 27.34 4.77 37.83
N GLY A 431 28.00 3.64 38.10
CA GLY A 431 28.04 3.07 39.44
C GLY A 431 26.92 2.07 39.67
N GLY A 432 25.85 2.46 40.36
CA GLY A 432 24.74 1.57 40.67
C GLY A 432 23.39 2.26 40.57
N GLY A 433 22.47 1.69 39.81
CA GLY A 433 21.27 2.40 39.36
C GLY A 433 21.09 2.16 37.87
N ASN A 434 20.08 2.78 37.27
CA ASN A 434 19.92 2.77 35.83
C ASN A 434 20.44 4.11 35.29
N ASP A 435 21.69 4.10 34.84
CA ASP A 435 22.43 5.31 34.52
C ASP A 435 22.36 5.63 33.03
N ARG A 436 22.39 6.93 32.69
CA ARG A 436 22.42 7.42 31.30
C ARG A 436 23.73 8.17 31.07
N ILE A 437 24.57 7.68 30.16
CA ILE A 437 25.89 8.27 29.91
C ILE A 437 26.01 8.71 28.45
N THR A 438 26.14 10.01 28.22
CA THR A 438 26.39 10.59 26.89
C THR A 438 27.89 10.65 26.60
N ALA A 439 28.31 9.98 25.53
CA ALA A 439 29.68 10.01 25.02
C ALA A 439 29.99 11.35 24.35
N GLY A 440 31.23 11.82 24.51
CA GLY A 440 31.72 13.05 23.91
C GLY A 440 32.40 12.78 22.58
N ASN A 441 32.04 13.55 21.55
CA ASN A 441 32.58 13.35 20.20
C ASN A 441 34.11 13.57 20.12
N GLY A 442 34.86 12.51 19.78
CA GLY A 442 36.24 12.59 19.26
C GLY A 442 37.33 12.69 20.32
N THR A 443 37.13 12.14 21.52
CA THR A 443 38.12 12.14 22.60
C THR A 443 38.25 10.78 23.27
N ASN A 444 39.41 10.48 23.89
CA ASN A 444 39.59 9.18 24.55
C ASN A 444 38.72 9.07 25.80
N GLU A 445 37.76 8.16 25.79
CA GLU A 445 36.82 7.94 26.89
C GLU A 445 36.80 6.48 27.35
N LEU A 446 36.71 6.29 28.66
CA LEU A 446 36.31 5.02 29.28
C LEU A 446 34.95 5.22 29.92
N LEU A 447 33.91 4.67 29.32
CA LEU A 447 32.53 4.77 29.78
C LEU A 447 32.14 3.44 30.44
N ASN A 448 31.46 3.48 31.58
CA ASN A 448 31.04 2.27 32.27
C ASN A 448 29.71 2.53 32.98
N GLY A 449 28.64 1.88 32.55
CA GLY A 449 27.33 2.00 33.21
C GLY A 449 27.42 1.54 34.66
N GLY A 450 27.80 0.29 34.86
CA GLY A 450 28.07 -0.24 36.19
C GLY A 450 27.10 -1.36 36.53
N ALA A 451 26.25 -1.16 37.53
CA ALA A 451 25.29 -2.15 37.98
C ALA A 451 23.86 -1.60 37.86
N GLY A 452 23.07 -2.21 36.99
CA GLY A 452 21.66 -1.87 36.77
C GLY A 452 21.32 -2.12 35.31
N ILE A 453 20.47 -1.27 34.74
CA ILE A 453 20.19 -1.24 33.30
C ILE A 453 20.62 0.12 32.79
N ASP A 454 21.78 0.16 32.14
CA ASP A 454 22.46 1.41 31.81
C ASP A 454 22.33 1.73 30.31
N THR A 455 22.23 3.02 29.97
CA THR A 455 22.10 3.50 28.59
C THR A 455 23.30 4.32 28.16
N LEU A 456 23.92 3.93 27.04
CA LEU A 456 24.93 4.71 26.34
C LEU A 456 24.25 5.62 25.30
N ILE A 457 24.57 6.91 25.30
CA ILE A 457 24.06 7.87 24.29
C ILE A 457 25.22 8.37 23.46
N THR A 458 25.15 8.16 22.15
CA THR A 458 26.17 8.54 21.16
C THR A 458 25.58 9.43 20.06
N THR A 459 24.41 10.04 20.29
CA THR A 459 23.72 10.97 19.37
C THR A 459 24.54 12.18 18.91
N THR A 460 25.69 12.47 19.54
CA THR A 460 26.62 13.52 19.10
C THR A 460 27.53 13.09 17.94
N PHE A 461 27.48 11.82 17.55
CA PHE A 461 28.24 11.20 16.47
C PHE A 461 27.35 11.12 15.22
N ASN A 462 27.60 11.99 14.23
CA ASN A 462 26.81 12.05 12.98
C ASN A 462 27.58 11.39 11.80
N PHE A 463 28.30 10.31 12.05
CA PHE A 463 29.10 9.56 11.07
C PHE A 463 29.07 8.08 11.49
N ASP A 464 29.41 7.19 10.57
CA ASP A 464 29.40 5.73 10.78
C ASP A 464 30.15 5.30 12.06
N TYR A 465 29.41 4.74 13.00
CA TYR A 465 29.89 4.30 14.30
C TYR A 465 29.64 2.78 14.45
N GLU A 466 30.72 2.03 14.66
CA GLU A 466 30.66 0.58 14.83
C GLU A 466 30.86 0.27 16.30
N ILE A 467 29.92 -0.48 16.88
CA ILE A 467 29.85 -0.81 18.29
C ILE A 467 29.60 -2.30 18.48
N ASN A 468 30.37 -2.89 19.38
CA ASN A 468 30.08 -4.21 19.89
C ASN A 468 29.92 -4.15 21.42
N MET A 469 28.69 -4.24 21.91
CA MET A 469 28.35 -4.09 23.33
C MET A 469 28.90 -5.25 24.19
N VAL A 470 29.16 -6.42 23.59
CA VAL A 470 29.79 -7.56 24.28
C VAL A 470 31.25 -7.29 24.62
N SER A 471 32.01 -6.79 23.65
CA SER A 471 33.46 -6.59 23.77
C SER A 471 33.84 -5.19 24.27
N GLY A 472 32.93 -4.22 24.14
CA GLY A 472 33.16 -2.84 24.52
C GLY A 472 34.05 -2.06 23.55
N VAL A 473 34.19 -2.56 22.32
CA VAL A 473 35.10 -2.04 21.29
C VAL A 473 34.32 -1.23 20.26
N THR A 474 34.94 -0.14 19.79
CA THR A 474 34.47 0.65 18.63
C THR A 474 35.52 0.84 17.55
N ASN A 475 35.07 1.38 16.42
CA ASN A 475 35.92 1.92 15.37
C ASN A 475 36.63 3.24 15.76
N PHE A 476 36.36 3.84 16.93
CA PHE A 476 37.02 5.05 17.43
C PHE A 476 38.20 4.77 18.36
N VAL A 477 39.39 5.17 17.91
CA VAL A 477 40.65 4.85 18.60
C VAL A 477 40.75 5.60 19.93
N GLY A 478 40.68 4.85 21.03
CA GLY A 478 40.88 5.37 22.39
C GLY A 478 39.59 5.53 23.19
N GLU A 479 38.45 5.20 22.60
CA GLU A 479 37.16 5.02 23.28
C GLU A 479 36.95 3.55 23.66
N SER A 480 36.28 3.32 24.80
CA SER A 480 35.82 2.00 25.22
C SER A 480 34.64 2.14 26.18
N PHE A 481 33.74 1.17 26.12
CA PHE A 481 32.58 1.13 27.00
C PHE A 481 32.33 -0.27 27.52
N ILE A 482 31.78 -0.39 28.72
CA ILE A 482 31.47 -1.68 29.35
C ILE A 482 30.22 -1.55 30.20
N ASN A 483 29.49 -2.66 30.38
CA ASN A 483 28.27 -2.72 31.21
C ASN A 483 27.22 -1.70 30.78
N PHE A 484 26.84 -1.74 29.50
CA PHE A 484 25.68 -1.03 28.99
C PHE A 484 24.75 -2.07 28.38
N GLU A 485 23.47 -1.95 28.69
CA GLU A 485 22.40 -2.79 28.16
C GLU A 485 21.64 -2.04 27.06
N ASN A 486 21.59 -0.70 27.11
CA ASN A 486 20.90 0.10 26.10
C ASN A 486 21.86 1.04 25.39
N ILE A 487 21.53 1.38 24.16
CA ILE A 487 22.26 2.34 23.34
C ILE A 487 21.35 3.18 22.47
N ILE A 488 21.71 4.46 22.31
CA ILE A 488 21.09 5.40 21.38
C ILE A 488 22.19 6.05 20.55
N MET A 489 22.10 5.98 19.23
CA MET A 489 23.12 6.44 18.29
C MET A 489 22.67 7.68 17.53
N GLY A 490 23.49 8.12 16.58
CA GLY A 490 23.27 9.37 15.84
C GLY A 490 22.88 9.10 14.39
N ASN A 491 23.10 10.07 13.51
CA ASN A 491 22.59 9.95 12.13
C ASN A 491 23.63 9.32 11.15
N GLY A 492 24.43 8.36 11.62
CA GLY A 492 25.45 7.66 10.83
C GLY A 492 24.92 6.37 10.22
N ASN A 493 25.65 5.75 9.28
CA ASN A 493 25.38 4.36 8.92
C ASN A 493 26.09 3.46 9.94
N ASP A 494 25.37 3.13 11.00
CA ASP A 494 25.91 2.55 12.21
C ASP A 494 25.85 1.03 12.18
N THR A 495 26.69 0.39 13.00
CA THR A 495 26.69 -1.07 13.14
C THR A 495 26.74 -1.44 14.60
N VAL A 496 25.74 -2.18 15.07
CA VAL A 496 25.60 -2.55 16.49
C VAL A 496 25.52 -4.06 16.63
N VAL A 497 26.31 -4.59 17.56
CA VAL A 497 26.11 -5.95 18.09
C VAL A 497 25.73 -5.84 19.55
N GLY A 498 24.50 -6.25 19.85
CA GLY A 498 23.95 -6.37 21.19
C GLY A 498 24.60 -7.49 21.99
N THR A 499 24.10 -7.69 23.21
CA THR A 499 24.68 -8.59 24.21
C THR A 499 23.97 -9.94 24.24
N SER A 500 24.02 -10.64 25.38
CA SER A 500 23.25 -11.87 25.58
C SER A 500 22.12 -11.69 26.60
N GLY A 501 21.80 -10.44 26.96
CA GLY A 501 20.64 -10.08 27.77
C GLY A 501 19.84 -9.01 27.05
N SER A 502 18.65 -8.67 27.55
CA SER A 502 17.76 -7.69 26.95
C SER A 502 18.44 -6.34 26.70
N ASN A 503 18.45 -5.93 25.44
CA ASN A 503 19.02 -4.68 24.96
C ASN A 503 17.96 -3.73 24.42
N GLY A 504 18.10 -2.43 24.69
CA GLY A 504 17.38 -1.37 23.98
C GLY A 504 18.32 -0.69 23.00
N ILE A 505 18.10 -0.82 21.69
CA ILE A 505 18.99 -0.32 20.63
C ILE A 505 18.22 0.67 19.77
N GLU A 506 18.69 1.91 19.69
CA GLU A 506 18.15 2.95 18.81
C GLU A 506 19.30 3.48 17.94
N THR A 507 19.26 3.28 16.62
CA THR A 507 20.38 3.65 15.73
C THR A 507 20.21 5.02 15.08
N GLY A 508 18.98 5.45 14.76
CA GLY A 508 18.70 6.84 14.42
C GLY A 508 18.37 7.03 12.95
N ALA A 509 19.27 7.63 12.16
CA ALA A 509 19.04 7.80 10.73
C ALA A 509 20.31 7.41 9.97
N GLY A 510 20.17 6.75 8.83
CA GLY A 510 21.28 6.12 8.14
C GLY A 510 20.89 4.71 7.75
N ASN A 511 21.74 4.04 6.98
CA ASN A 511 21.55 2.63 6.67
C ASN A 511 22.32 1.81 7.71
N ASP A 512 21.61 1.32 8.71
CA ASP A 512 22.14 0.73 9.92
C ASP A 512 22.14 -0.80 9.84
N SER A 513 23.04 -1.42 10.60
CA SER A 513 23.11 -2.88 10.73
C SER A 513 23.11 -3.28 12.20
N VAL A 514 22.08 -4.00 12.62
CA VAL A 514 21.90 -4.42 14.02
C VAL A 514 21.84 -5.94 14.11
N ASP A 515 22.70 -6.51 14.96
CA ASP A 515 22.52 -7.85 15.51
C ASP A 515 22.11 -7.70 16.98
N GLY A 516 20.85 -8.00 17.31
CA GLY A 516 20.30 -7.86 18.67
C GLY A 516 21.05 -8.70 19.69
N GLY A 517 21.62 -9.83 19.24
CA GLY A 517 22.25 -10.81 20.10
C GLY A 517 21.21 -11.72 20.75
N ALA A 518 21.50 -12.27 21.92
CA ALA A 518 20.49 -13.05 22.63
C ALA A 518 19.80 -12.15 23.65
N GLY A 519 18.51 -12.30 23.88
CA GLY A 519 17.85 -11.38 24.78
C GLY A 519 16.35 -11.37 24.60
N ASN A 520 15.70 -10.37 25.16
CA ASN A 520 14.41 -9.90 24.66
C ASN A 520 14.68 -8.43 24.38
N ASP A 521 14.95 -8.13 23.13
CA ASP A 521 15.54 -6.88 22.70
C ASP A 521 14.46 -5.94 22.16
N THR A 522 14.69 -4.64 22.28
CA THR A 522 13.86 -3.60 21.64
C THR A 522 14.77 -2.83 20.71
N ILE A 523 14.51 -2.91 19.41
CA ILE A 523 15.35 -2.33 18.36
C ILE A 523 14.52 -1.31 17.58
N ILE A 524 15.06 -0.11 17.38
CA ILE A 524 14.47 0.96 16.57
C ILE A 524 15.58 1.46 15.65
N THR A 525 15.47 1.27 14.33
CA THR A 525 16.54 1.66 13.41
C THR A 525 16.34 3.05 12.81
N GLY A 526 15.09 3.43 12.52
CA GLY A 526 14.70 4.80 12.22
C GLY A 526 14.65 5.04 10.71
N SER A 527 15.30 6.08 10.17
CA SER A 527 15.18 6.34 8.71
C SER A 527 16.42 5.89 7.94
N GLY A 528 16.25 5.16 6.85
CA GLY A 528 17.30 4.63 5.98
C GLY A 528 17.03 3.16 5.69
N ASN A 529 17.85 2.53 4.84
CA ASN A 529 17.66 1.11 4.52
C ASN A 529 18.48 0.26 5.48
N ASP A 530 17.80 -0.29 6.47
CA ASP A 530 18.37 -0.95 7.64
C ASP A 530 18.38 -2.47 7.50
N THR A 531 19.25 -3.12 8.26
CA THR A 531 19.34 -4.57 8.31
C THR A 531 19.39 -5.06 9.75
N VAL A 532 18.37 -5.79 10.18
CA VAL A 532 18.25 -6.31 11.55
C VAL A 532 18.26 -7.84 11.58
N LEU A 533 19.18 -8.40 12.34
CA LEU A 533 19.12 -9.78 12.79
C LEU A 533 18.62 -9.78 14.24
N ALA A 534 17.38 -10.24 14.45
CA ALA A 534 16.77 -10.30 15.79
C ALA A 534 17.62 -11.18 16.72
N SER A 535 18.13 -12.30 16.19
CA SER A 535 18.80 -13.33 16.99
C SER A 535 17.86 -13.86 18.09
N SER A 536 18.36 -14.69 19.02
CA SER A 536 17.48 -15.50 19.85
C SER A 536 16.80 -14.69 20.94
N GLY A 537 15.48 -14.63 20.92
CA GLY A 537 14.76 -13.85 21.91
C GLY A 537 13.25 -13.85 21.73
N SER A 538 12.63 -12.93 22.45
CA SER A 538 11.31 -12.41 22.09
C SER A 538 11.51 -10.92 21.90
N ASP A 539 11.83 -10.57 20.67
CA ASP A 539 12.35 -9.26 20.32
C ASP A 539 11.22 -8.39 19.76
N THR A 540 11.33 -7.08 19.94
CA THR A 540 10.41 -6.08 19.38
C THR A 540 11.21 -5.13 18.52
N ILE A 541 10.93 -5.09 17.22
CA ILE A 541 11.74 -4.40 16.22
C ILE A 541 10.85 -3.43 15.44
N PHE A 542 11.30 -2.19 15.33
CA PHE A 542 10.73 -1.13 14.48
C PHE A 542 11.81 -0.73 13.48
N LEU A 543 11.58 -1.00 12.20
CA LEU A 543 12.58 -0.75 11.16
C LEU A 543 12.55 0.72 10.72
N GLY A 544 11.37 1.27 10.44
CA GLY A 544 11.16 2.71 10.28
C GLY A 544 10.97 3.12 8.83
N ASP A 545 11.53 4.27 8.44
CA ASP A 545 11.37 4.78 7.06
C ASP A 545 12.51 4.26 6.18
N GLY A 546 12.26 3.34 5.25
CA GLY A 546 13.25 2.83 4.32
C GLY A 546 12.87 1.47 3.76
N ASN A 547 13.68 0.95 2.83
CA ASN A 547 13.49 -0.43 2.37
C ASN A 547 14.39 -1.33 3.20
N ASP A 548 13.82 -1.95 4.22
CA ASP A 548 14.54 -2.60 5.29
C ASP A 548 14.59 -4.11 5.12
N THR A 549 15.48 -4.76 5.86
CA THR A 549 15.58 -6.22 5.88
C THR A 549 15.69 -6.71 7.31
N ALA A 550 14.77 -7.58 7.71
CA ALA A 550 14.78 -8.17 9.04
C ALA A 550 14.75 -9.70 8.99
N THR A 551 15.46 -10.35 9.91
CA THR A 551 15.35 -11.80 10.12
C THR A 551 14.90 -12.09 11.53
N SER A 552 13.70 -12.65 11.64
CA SER A 552 13.15 -13.20 12.89
C SER A 552 13.85 -14.51 13.26
N SER A 553 13.91 -14.85 14.54
CA SER A 553 14.49 -16.12 14.99
C SER A 553 13.75 -16.80 16.15
N GLY A 554 12.63 -16.23 16.60
CA GLY A 554 11.87 -16.75 17.72
C GLY A 554 10.45 -16.22 17.81
N THR A 555 10.06 -15.78 19.00
CA THR A 555 8.73 -15.19 19.24
C THR A 555 8.82 -13.68 19.12
N ASP A 556 9.10 -13.22 17.91
CA ASP A 556 9.48 -11.84 17.64
C ASP A 556 8.27 -11.04 17.16
N THR A 557 8.32 -9.73 17.39
CA THR A 557 7.37 -8.75 16.85
C THR A 557 8.16 -7.76 16.01
N ILE A 558 7.92 -7.75 14.69
CA ILE A 558 8.66 -6.90 13.75
C ILE A 558 7.66 -6.03 13.01
N PHE A 559 7.90 -4.72 13.01
CA PHE A 559 7.18 -3.72 12.23
C PHE A 559 8.15 -3.14 11.20
N GLY A 560 7.84 -3.30 9.91
CA GLY A 560 8.60 -2.69 8.81
C GLY A 560 8.39 -1.18 8.75
N GLU A 561 7.16 -0.74 8.98
CA GLU A 561 6.75 0.68 8.98
C GLU A 561 6.61 1.27 7.57
N ALA A 562 7.57 2.02 7.02
CA ALA A 562 7.37 2.70 5.74
C ALA A 562 8.49 2.40 4.74
N GLY A 563 8.13 1.79 3.62
CA GLY A 563 9.03 1.44 2.51
C GLY A 563 8.75 0.03 2.03
N ASP A 564 9.58 -0.47 1.10
CA ASP A 564 9.38 -1.82 0.56
C ASP A 564 10.29 -2.80 1.32
N ASP A 565 9.73 -3.47 2.32
CA ASP A 565 10.50 -4.25 3.30
C ASP A 565 10.60 -5.74 2.96
N LEU A 566 11.71 -6.35 3.36
CA LEU A 566 11.94 -7.80 3.25
C LEU A 566 12.10 -8.43 4.63
N ILE A 567 11.08 -9.17 5.08
CA ILE A 567 11.08 -9.79 6.41
C ILE A 567 11.15 -11.31 6.28
N PHE A 568 12.21 -11.91 6.82
CA PHE A 568 12.38 -13.35 6.92
C PHE A 568 11.69 -13.88 8.18
N ALA A 569 10.69 -14.72 7.99
CA ALA A 569 9.98 -15.42 9.06
C ALA A 569 10.88 -16.44 9.77
N GLY A 570 10.72 -16.53 11.09
CA GLY A 570 11.49 -17.38 11.97
C GLY A 570 11.05 -18.84 11.95
N LEU A 571 11.71 -19.68 12.77
CA LEU A 571 11.43 -21.12 12.80
C LEU A 571 10.39 -21.50 13.88
N GLY A 572 9.13 -21.66 13.48
CA GLY A 572 8.11 -22.48 14.16
C GLY A 572 7.81 -22.11 15.61
N LEU A 573 7.95 -20.83 15.95
CA LEU A 573 7.55 -20.21 17.22
C LEU A 573 6.59 -19.05 16.92
N PRO A 574 5.64 -18.71 17.81
CA PRO A 574 4.67 -17.64 17.57
C PRO A 574 5.33 -16.27 17.37
N GLU A 575 5.28 -15.74 16.15
CA GLU A 575 5.81 -14.42 15.78
C GLU A 575 4.71 -13.52 15.20
N THR A 576 4.91 -12.21 15.23
CA THR A 576 4.02 -11.20 14.63
C THR A 576 4.87 -10.32 13.72
N LEU A 577 4.65 -10.43 12.42
CA LEU A 577 5.37 -9.67 11.42
C LEU A 577 4.38 -8.76 10.73
N ASP A 578 4.75 -7.49 10.58
CA ASP A 578 3.94 -6.46 9.95
C ASP A 578 4.81 -5.72 8.94
N GLY A 579 4.52 -5.82 7.64
CA GLY A 579 5.27 -5.10 6.60
C GLY A 579 5.10 -3.59 6.75
N GLY A 580 3.85 -3.14 6.83
CA GLY A 580 3.54 -1.73 7.11
C GLY A 580 2.97 -1.05 5.88
N THR A 581 3.63 0.00 5.40
CA THR A 581 3.22 0.77 4.22
C THR A 581 4.29 0.67 3.15
N GLY A 582 3.91 0.27 1.95
CA GLY A 582 4.83 0.06 0.84
C GLY A 582 4.41 -1.17 0.06
N VAL A 583 5.36 -1.83 -0.59
CA VAL A 583 5.17 -3.17 -1.18
C VAL A 583 6.11 -4.14 -0.46
N ASP A 584 5.56 -4.88 0.50
CA ASP A 584 6.36 -5.65 1.45
C ASP A 584 6.41 -7.13 1.07
N THR A 585 7.57 -7.74 1.28
CA THR A 585 7.85 -9.15 0.96
C THR A 585 8.07 -9.97 2.22
N LEU A 586 7.21 -10.95 2.42
CA LEU A 586 7.38 -12.00 3.44
C LEU A 586 8.23 -13.15 2.87
N ASN A 587 9.32 -13.50 3.55
CA ASN A 587 10.14 -14.64 3.16
C ASN A 587 10.07 -15.76 4.20
N THR A 588 9.50 -16.91 3.83
CA THR A 588 9.35 -18.07 4.72
C THR A 588 10.37 -19.19 4.46
N THR A 589 11.34 -18.96 3.57
CA THR A 589 12.30 -19.98 3.07
C THR A 589 13.18 -20.61 4.15
N LEU A 590 13.27 -20.01 5.34
CA LEU A 590 14.01 -20.60 6.46
C LEU A 590 13.36 -21.89 6.98
N PHE A 591 12.05 -22.07 6.75
CA PHE A 591 11.32 -23.29 7.07
C PHE A 591 11.23 -24.24 5.87
N ASN A 592 11.45 -25.53 6.11
CA ASN A 592 11.45 -26.56 5.06
C ASN A 592 10.16 -27.42 5.05
N GLY A 593 9.09 -26.97 5.68
CA GLY A 593 7.83 -27.71 5.75
C GLY A 593 6.67 -26.90 5.17
N SER A 594 5.50 -27.53 5.05
CA SER A 594 4.29 -26.88 4.53
C SER A 594 3.80 -25.71 5.37
N TYR A 595 3.76 -24.53 4.76
CA TYR A 595 3.08 -23.34 5.22
C TYR A 595 1.66 -23.23 4.64
N VAL A 596 0.76 -22.64 5.40
CA VAL A 596 -0.45 -22.05 4.86
C VAL A 596 -0.39 -20.59 5.24
N VAL A 597 -0.41 -19.66 4.29
CA VAL A 597 -0.35 -18.22 4.54
C VAL A 597 -1.47 -17.54 3.77
N ASN A 598 -2.19 -16.66 4.46
CA ASN A 598 -3.22 -15.83 3.87
C ASN A 598 -2.87 -14.36 4.10
N LEU A 599 -2.31 -13.70 3.09
CA LEU A 599 -1.84 -12.32 3.17
C LEU A 599 -3.00 -11.35 3.48
N ALA A 600 -4.19 -11.60 2.94
CA ALA A 600 -5.36 -10.77 3.19
C ALA A 600 -5.85 -10.75 4.66
N THR A 601 -5.58 -11.80 5.44
CA THR A 601 -6.01 -11.91 6.86
C THR A 601 -4.85 -11.99 7.85
N GLY A 602 -3.65 -12.19 7.33
CA GLY A 602 -2.43 -12.49 8.06
C GLY A 602 -2.39 -13.79 8.85
N LEU A 603 -3.29 -14.72 8.58
CA LEU A 603 -3.37 -15.98 9.31
C LEU A 603 -2.50 -17.08 8.68
N THR A 604 -1.89 -17.90 9.54
CA THR A 604 -1.12 -19.08 9.13
C THR A 604 -1.65 -20.39 9.74
N ASN A 605 -1.09 -21.54 9.31
CA ASN A 605 -1.35 -22.84 9.93
C ASN A 605 -0.67 -23.03 11.31
N PHE A 606 0.17 -22.10 11.76
CA PHE A 606 0.85 -22.17 13.05
C PHE A 606 0.18 -21.25 14.07
N ALA A 607 -0.14 -21.82 15.24
CA ALA A 607 -0.91 -21.11 16.24
C ALA A 607 -0.10 -19.98 16.89
N GLY A 608 -0.58 -18.74 16.73
CA GLY A 608 0.03 -17.55 17.30
C GLY A 608 1.01 -16.85 16.36
N GLU A 609 1.21 -17.35 15.15
CA GLU A 609 1.85 -16.60 14.07
C GLU A 609 0.83 -15.69 13.37
N VAL A 610 1.23 -14.46 13.06
CA VAL A 610 0.43 -13.47 12.33
C VAL A 610 1.34 -12.66 11.40
N PHE A 611 0.97 -12.55 10.13
CA PHE A 611 1.71 -11.80 9.10
C PHE A 611 0.80 -10.75 8.45
N THR A 612 0.90 -9.47 8.82
CA THR A 612 0.02 -8.41 8.28
C THR A 612 0.74 -7.50 7.31
N ASN A 613 -0.03 -6.84 6.44
CA ASN A 613 0.46 -5.82 5.50
C ASN A 613 1.67 -6.31 4.68
N PHE A 614 1.53 -7.50 4.08
CA PHE A 614 2.48 -8.01 3.09
C PHE A 614 1.71 -8.21 1.79
N GLU A 615 2.30 -7.74 0.69
CA GLU A 615 1.78 -7.93 -0.66
C GLU A 615 2.44 -9.14 -1.35
N ASN A 616 3.69 -9.41 -1.01
CA ASN A 616 4.50 -10.42 -1.68
C ASN A 616 4.91 -11.54 -0.71
N ILE A 617 5.15 -12.74 -1.25
CA ILE A 617 5.62 -13.88 -0.47
C ILE A 617 6.57 -14.78 -1.26
N ILE A 618 7.61 -15.24 -0.59
CA ILE A 618 8.51 -16.28 -1.08
C ILE A 618 8.48 -17.44 -0.09
N SER A 619 8.07 -18.63 -0.54
CA SER A 619 8.03 -19.85 0.25
C SER A 619 9.13 -20.85 -0.09
N GLY A 620 9.15 -21.95 0.66
CA GLY A 620 10.31 -22.79 0.85
C GLY A 620 10.25 -24.08 0.05
N SER A 621 10.74 -25.16 0.65
CA SER A 621 10.68 -26.50 0.05
C SER A 621 9.44 -27.30 0.51
N GLY A 622 8.42 -26.61 1.01
CA GLY A 622 7.21 -27.21 1.59
C GLY A 622 6.18 -27.55 0.52
N ASN A 623 5.06 -28.16 0.89
CA ASN A 623 3.87 -28.14 0.04
C ASN A 623 2.97 -27.04 0.60
N ASP A 624 3.07 -25.85 0.05
CA ASP A 624 2.60 -24.61 0.63
C ASP A 624 1.23 -24.21 0.06
N GLU A 625 0.39 -23.55 0.87
CA GLU A 625 -0.89 -22.98 0.44
C GLU A 625 -0.86 -21.47 0.67
N LEU A 626 -0.72 -20.71 -0.40
CA LEU A 626 -0.52 -19.26 -0.38
C LEU A 626 -1.77 -18.56 -0.95
N LEU A 627 -2.28 -17.58 -0.22
CA LEU A 627 -3.40 -16.74 -0.66
C LEU A 627 -3.00 -15.27 -0.62
N GLY A 628 -3.11 -14.62 -1.78
CA GLY A 628 -2.83 -13.21 -1.99
C GLY A 628 -3.88 -12.28 -1.40
N THR A 629 -3.87 -11.05 -1.91
CA THR A 629 -4.72 -9.95 -1.46
C THR A 629 -5.76 -9.62 -2.51
N SER A 630 -6.09 -8.35 -2.75
CA SER A 630 -6.91 -7.93 -3.89
C SER A 630 -6.21 -6.85 -4.72
N GLY A 631 -4.92 -6.68 -4.48
CA GLY A 631 -4.01 -5.88 -5.30
C GLY A 631 -2.84 -6.75 -5.72
N ALA A 632 -2.04 -6.25 -6.65
CA ALA A 632 -0.91 -6.97 -7.24
C ALA A 632 0.00 -7.64 -6.20
N ASN A 633 0.26 -8.93 -6.38
CA ASN A 633 1.12 -9.74 -5.52
C ASN A 633 2.22 -10.42 -6.34
N GLU A 634 3.42 -10.53 -5.78
CA GLU A 634 4.51 -11.39 -6.27
C GLU A 634 4.60 -12.61 -5.33
N MET A 635 4.34 -13.81 -5.85
CA MET A 635 4.24 -15.04 -5.06
C MET A 635 5.09 -16.16 -5.65
N ASP A 636 6.07 -16.65 -4.88
CA ASP A 636 6.93 -17.78 -5.26
C ASP A 636 6.71 -18.96 -4.30
N GLY A 637 6.19 -20.07 -4.83
CA GLY A 637 5.96 -21.34 -4.13
C GLY A 637 7.23 -22.08 -3.74
N GLY A 638 8.30 -21.92 -4.52
CA GLY A 638 9.58 -22.56 -4.32
C GLY A 638 9.62 -24.00 -4.83
N ALA A 639 9.71 -24.97 -3.92
CA ALA A 639 9.76 -26.38 -4.30
C ALA A 639 8.77 -27.16 -3.46
N GLY A 640 7.90 -27.96 -4.08
CA GLY A 640 6.74 -28.41 -3.36
C GLY A 640 5.71 -29.09 -4.22
N ASN A 641 4.49 -29.08 -3.73
CA ASN A 641 3.30 -29.22 -4.56
C ASN A 641 2.39 -28.17 -3.98
N ASP A 642 2.50 -26.98 -4.52
CA ASP A 642 2.08 -25.75 -3.93
C ASP A 642 0.72 -25.35 -4.49
N ARG A 643 -0.01 -24.55 -3.71
CA ARG A 643 -1.28 -23.99 -4.13
C ARG A 643 -1.26 -22.49 -3.91
N ILE A 644 -1.24 -21.74 -5.00
CA ILE A 644 -1.10 -20.28 -5.02
C ILE A 644 -2.38 -19.68 -5.60
N LEU A 645 -2.92 -18.65 -4.94
CA LEU A 645 -4.12 -17.93 -5.36
C LEU A 645 -3.86 -16.42 -5.26
N GLY A 646 -3.73 -15.72 -6.38
CA GLY A 646 -3.52 -14.27 -6.45
C GLY A 646 -4.77 -13.47 -6.05
N LEU A 647 -5.95 -13.96 -6.45
CA LEU A 647 -7.29 -13.41 -6.26
C LEU A 647 -7.60 -12.22 -7.16
N GLY A 648 -6.92 -11.10 -7.03
CA GLY A 648 -7.12 -10.02 -7.98
C GLY A 648 -6.12 -8.89 -7.78
N GLY A 649 -5.98 -8.04 -8.80
CA GLY A 649 -4.72 -7.34 -9.02
C GLY A 649 -3.99 -8.01 -10.18
N ASN A 650 -2.92 -7.40 -10.66
CA ASN A 650 -2.07 -8.04 -11.67
C ASN A 650 -0.97 -8.78 -10.92
N ASP A 651 -1.07 -10.09 -10.82
CA ASP A 651 -0.26 -10.92 -9.95
C ASP A 651 0.86 -11.63 -10.75
N GLU A 652 2.01 -11.87 -10.10
CA GLU A 652 3.10 -12.71 -10.61
C GLU A 652 3.16 -13.96 -9.72
N LEU A 653 2.83 -15.12 -10.29
CA LEU A 653 2.74 -16.40 -9.57
C LEU A 653 3.76 -17.39 -10.13
N ILE A 654 4.65 -17.90 -9.27
CA ILE A 654 5.67 -18.89 -9.62
C ILE A 654 5.44 -20.15 -8.78
N GLY A 655 5.20 -21.30 -9.43
CA GLY A 655 5.00 -22.59 -8.79
C GLY A 655 6.34 -23.20 -8.37
N GLY A 656 7.24 -23.34 -9.35
CA GLY A 656 8.63 -23.71 -9.13
C GLY A 656 8.88 -25.19 -9.39
N LEU A 657 9.28 -25.97 -8.38
CA LEU A 657 9.51 -27.41 -8.55
C LEU A 657 8.36 -28.22 -7.97
N GLY A 658 7.80 -29.13 -8.75
CA GLY A 658 6.79 -30.10 -8.35
C GLY A 658 5.44 -29.79 -9.00
N SER A 659 4.38 -30.49 -8.59
CA SER A 659 3.07 -30.35 -9.28
C SER A 659 2.17 -29.39 -8.52
N ASP A 660 1.97 -28.21 -9.09
CA ASP A 660 1.43 -27.03 -8.44
C ASP A 660 0.02 -26.68 -8.96
N ILE A 661 -0.69 -25.87 -8.18
CA ILE A 661 -2.00 -25.33 -8.55
C ILE A 661 -1.94 -23.81 -8.40
N LEU A 662 -2.00 -23.10 -9.53
CA LEU A 662 -1.89 -21.65 -9.59
C LEU A 662 -3.20 -21.05 -10.12
N ASN A 663 -3.64 -19.95 -9.52
CA ASN A 663 -4.83 -19.22 -9.94
C ASN A 663 -4.59 -17.71 -9.81
N GLY A 664 -4.51 -17.02 -10.95
CA GLY A 664 -4.33 -15.56 -11.02
C GLY A 664 -5.53 -14.84 -10.41
N GLY A 665 -6.69 -14.96 -11.04
CA GLY A 665 -7.94 -14.42 -10.54
C GLY A 665 -8.44 -13.25 -11.40
N ASP A 666 -8.67 -12.09 -10.79
CA ASP A 666 -9.10 -10.88 -11.52
C ASP A 666 -7.90 -9.97 -11.81
N GLY A 667 -7.43 -9.86 -13.05
CA GLY A 667 -6.29 -9.01 -13.41
C GLY A 667 -5.59 -9.49 -14.66
N ASN A 668 -4.51 -8.80 -15.05
CA ASN A 668 -3.62 -9.36 -16.07
C ASN A 668 -2.46 -10.01 -15.33
N ASP A 669 -2.47 -11.33 -15.25
CA ASP A 669 -1.58 -12.11 -14.39
C ASP A 669 -0.44 -12.75 -15.20
N GLU A 670 0.72 -12.92 -14.57
CA GLU A 670 1.86 -13.70 -15.09
C GLU A 670 2.00 -14.96 -14.23
N ILE A 671 1.90 -16.14 -14.85
CA ILE A 671 1.83 -17.43 -14.16
C ILE A 671 2.89 -18.38 -14.75
N ASP A 672 3.86 -18.80 -13.94
CA ASP A 672 4.90 -19.79 -14.29
C ASP A 672 4.73 -21.05 -13.43
N GLY A 673 4.39 -22.17 -14.07
CA GLY A 673 4.25 -23.48 -13.42
C GLY A 673 5.59 -24.09 -13.00
N GLY A 674 6.62 -23.96 -13.84
CA GLY A 674 7.96 -24.51 -13.59
C GLY A 674 8.13 -25.99 -13.99
N ASP A 675 8.85 -26.77 -13.17
CA ASP A 675 9.06 -28.21 -13.43
C ASP A 675 7.95 -29.00 -12.70
N GLY A 676 7.04 -29.66 -13.39
CA GLY A 676 5.85 -30.12 -12.69
C GLY A 676 4.86 -30.94 -13.47
N ASN A 677 3.61 -30.84 -13.07
CA ASN A 677 2.44 -31.36 -13.76
C ASN A 677 1.33 -30.46 -13.24
N ASP A 678 1.29 -29.25 -13.77
CA ASP A 678 0.76 -28.08 -13.11
C ASP A 678 -0.66 -27.79 -13.57
N ILE A 679 -1.43 -27.13 -12.72
CA ILE A 679 -2.78 -26.68 -13.05
C ILE A 679 -2.83 -25.18 -12.88
N MET A 680 -3.00 -24.48 -13.98
CA MET A 680 -3.04 -23.02 -14.03
C MET A 680 -4.40 -22.51 -14.46
N TYR A 681 -4.84 -21.46 -13.80
CA TYR A 681 -6.05 -20.71 -14.13
C TYR A 681 -5.68 -19.23 -14.23
N GLY A 682 -5.80 -18.63 -15.41
CA GLY A 682 -5.62 -17.18 -15.61
C GLY A 682 -6.70 -16.41 -14.87
N GLY A 683 -7.93 -16.48 -15.38
CA GLY A 683 -9.11 -15.94 -14.71
C GLY A 683 -9.79 -14.89 -15.57
N THR A 684 -9.86 -13.64 -15.11
CA THR A 684 -10.39 -12.55 -15.94
C THR A 684 -9.31 -11.52 -16.18
N GLY A 685 -9.12 -11.10 -17.42
CA GLY A 685 -8.07 -10.17 -17.84
C GLY A 685 -7.20 -10.83 -18.91
N ASN A 686 -6.07 -10.23 -19.27
CA ASN A 686 -5.20 -10.83 -20.29
C ASN A 686 -4.00 -11.44 -19.58
N ASP A 687 -3.95 -12.77 -19.54
CA ASP A 687 -2.99 -13.51 -18.72
C ASP A 687 -1.85 -14.08 -19.58
N ASP A 688 -0.65 -14.17 -19.01
CA ASP A 688 0.53 -14.81 -19.60
C ASP A 688 0.89 -16.05 -18.77
N MET A 689 0.78 -17.23 -19.36
CA MET A 689 0.92 -18.51 -18.66
C MET A 689 1.97 -19.41 -19.34
N ASP A 690 2.95 -19.87 -18.56
CA ASP A 690 3.99 -20.83 -18.97
C ASP A 690 3.92 -22.09 -18.10
N GLY A 691 3.67 -23.25 -18.72
CA GLY A 691 3.64 -24.56 -18.05
C GLY A 691 5.01 -25.12 -17.73
N GLY A 692 6.03 -24.72 -18.48
CA GLY A 692 7.39 -25.22 -18.27
C GLY A 692 7.55 -26.68 -18.66
N ALA A 693 7.76 -27.57 -17.69
CA ALA A 693 8.10 -28.96 -17.95
C ALA A 693 7.19 -29.94 -17.20
N GLY A 694 6.22 -30.51 -17.90
CA GLY A 694 5.52 -31.72 -17.54
C GLY A 694 4.27 -31.90 -18.37
N ASP A 695 3.29 -32.64 -17.86
CA ASP A 695 1.97 -32.68 -18.52
C ASP A 695 1.06 -31.71 -17.75
N ASP A 696 0.85 -30.52 -18.32
CA ASP A 696 0.26 -29.36 -17.66
C ASP A 696 -1.17 -29.07 -18.15
N LEU A 697 -1.95 -28.34 -17.33
CA LEU A 697 -3.31 -27.90 -17.66
C LEU A 697 -3.40 -26.37 -17.52
N LEU A 698 -3.54 -25.69 -18.67
CA LEU A 698 -3.66 -24.23 -18.75
C LEU A 698 -5.10 -23.83 -19.11
N ILE A 699 -5.70 -22.93 -18.33
CA ILE A 699 -7.08 -22.46 -18.53
C ILE A 699 -7.11 -20.93 -18.43
N GLY A 700 -7.25 -20.23 -19.56
CA GLY A 700 -7.30 -18.76 -19.64
C GLY A 700 -8.58 -18.18 -19.03
N ASN A 701 -9.73 -18.63 -19.51
CA ASN A 701 -11.08 -18.14 -19.22
C ASN A 701 -11.45 -16.85 -19.97
N ASP A 702 -11.56 -15.68 -19.32
CA ASP A 702 -12.06 -14.45 -19.96
C ASP A 702 -10.87 -13.51 -20.24
N GLY A 703 -10.41 -13.37 -21.48
CA GLY A 703 -9.14 -12.70 -21.71
C GLY A 703 -8.59 -12.81 -23.11
N ASN A 704 -7.62 -11.98 -23.47
CA ASN A 704 -6.74 -12.32 -24.59
C ASN A 704 -5.48 -12.94 -24.01
N ASP A 705 -5.47 -14.26 -23.88
CA ASP A 705 -4.47 -14.95 -23.08
C ASP A 705 -3.31 -15.48 -23.93
N VAL A 706 -2.12 -15.55 -23.33
CA VAL A 706 -0.95 -16.21 -23.89
C VAL A 706 -0.69 -17.47 -23.07
N MET A 707 -0.58 -18.61 -23.74
CA MET A 707 -0.39 -19.91 -23.09
C MET A 707 0.72 -20.69 -23.78
N LEU A 708 1.72 -21.09 -23.01
CA LEU A 708 2.85 -21.92 -23.45
C LEU A 708 2.84 -23.22 -22.63
N GLY A 709 2.78 -24.39 -23.28
CA GLY A 709 2.83 -25.69 -22.58
C GLY A 709 4.25 -26.07 -22.20
N GLY A 710 5.14 -26.09 -23.20
CA GLY A 710 6.56 -26.33 -23.00
C GLY A 710 6.96 -27.77 -23.29
N LEU A 711 7.34 -28.55 -22.29
CA LEU A 711 7.78 -29.94 -22.46
C LEU A 711 6.81 -30.92 -21.81
N GLY A 712 6.16 -31.75 -22.60
CA GLY A 712 5.28 -32.83 -22.15
C GLY A 712 3.94 -32.74 -22.84
N ASN A 713 2.95 -33.50 -22.40
CA ASN A 713 1.66 -33.58 -23.09
C ASN A 713 0.64 -32.67 -22.41
N ASP A 714 0.43 -31.49 -22.97
CA ASP A 714 -0.27 -30.39 -22.33
C ASP A 714 -1.73 -30.28 -22.76
N MET A 715 -2.54 -29.66 -21.89
CA MET A 715 -3.97 -29.43 -22.12
C MET A 715 -4.32 -27.94 -21.97
N PHE A 716 -4.97 -27.36 -22.99
CA PHE A 716 -5.31 -25.93 -23.01
C PHE A 716 -6.81 -25.68 -23.15
N ARG A 717 -7.27 -24.59 -22.51
CA ARG A 717 -8.59 -23.99 -22.74
C ARG A 717 -8.45 -22.47 -22.74
N GLY A 718 -8.51 -21.84 -23.92
CA GLY A 718 -8.46 -20.38 -24.04
C GLY A 718 -9.67 -19.72 -23.37
N GLY A 719 -10.86 -19.99 -23.88
CA GLY A 719 -12.10 -19.54 -23.25
C GLY A 719 -12.78 -18.48 -24.10
N THR A 720 -12.75 -17.21 -23.69
CA THR A 720 -13.31 -16.11 -24.48
C THR A 720 -12.27 -15.03 -24.70
N GLY A 721 -12.14 -14.53 -25.91
CA GLY A 721 -11.27 -13.40 -26.26
C GLY A 721 -10.45 -13.69 -27.51
N VAL A 722 -9.17 -13.36 -27.54
CA VAL A 722 -8.27 -13.69 -28.65
C VAL A 722 -7.03 -14.29 -28.05
N ASP A 723 -6.96 -15.61 -28.08
CA ASP A 723 -5.96 -16.38 -27.36
C ASP A 723 -4.82 -16.81 -28.28
N ASN A 724 -3.62 -16.91 -27.71
CA ASN A 724 -2.42 -17.42 -28.39
C ASN A 724 -1.87 -18.61 -27.61
N ILE A 725 -2.09 -19.81 -28.14
CA ILE A 725 -1.73 -21.09 -27.54
C ILE A 725 -0.57 -21.71 -28.32
N ASP A 726 0.49 -22.09 -27.60
CA ASP A 726 1.63 -22.85 -28.12
C ASP A 726 1.82 -24.12 -27.28
N GLY A 727 1.60 -25.29 -27.91
CA GLY A 727 1.73 -26.59 -27.25
C GLY A 727 3.16 -26.91 -26.84
N GLY A 728 4.11 -26.67 -27.75
CA GLY A 728 5.50 -27.01 -27.54
C GLY A 728 5.79 -28.47 -27.91
N ALA A 729 6.48 -29.21 -27.04
CA ALA A 729 6.94 -30.56 -27.37
C ALA A 729 6.17 -31.63 -26.58
N GLY A 730 5.35 -32.41 -27.27
CA GLY A 730 4.59 -33.53 -26.72
C GLY A 730 3.36 -33.80 -27.57
N ASP A 731 2.47 -34.70 -27.15
CA ASP A 731 1.17 -34.83 -27.83
C ASP A 731 0.13 -33.98 -27.07
N ASP A 732 -0.22 -32.82 -27.61
CA ASP A 732 -0.97 -31.76 -26.93
C ASP A 732 -2.45 -31.69 -27.31
N GLU A 733 -3.31 -31.19 -26.41
CA GLU A 733 -4.74 -30.98 -26.64
C GLU A 733 -5.14 -29.52 -26.35
N ALA A 734 -5.47 -28.74 -27.38
CA ALA A 734 -5.82 -27.32 -27.26
C ALA A 734 -7.21 -26.99 -27.79
N PHE A 735 -7.96 -26.20 -27.01
CA PHE A 735 -9.22 -25.58 -27.42
C PHE A 735 -9.10 -24.06 -27.32
N GLY A 736 -9.26 -23.34 -28.44
CA GLY A 736 -9.24 -21.87 -28.50
C GLY A 736 -10.41 -21.27 -27.73
N GLY A 737 -11.62 -21.42 -28.26
CA GLY A 737 -12.85 -21.02 -27.56
C GLY A 737 -13.66 -20.04 -28.39
N ASP A 738 -14.24 -19.02 -27.75
CA ASP A 738 -14.89 -17.92 -28.45
C ASP A 738 -13.82 -16.86 -28.77
N GLY A 739 -13.43 -16.68 -30.03
CA GLY A 739 -12.31 -15.81 -30.33
C GLY A 739 -11.83 -15.88 -31.76
N ASN A 740 -10.77 -15.16 -32.07
CA ASN A 740 -10.04 -15.37 -33.32
C ASN A 740 -8.65 -15.85 -32.92
N ASP A 741 -8.54 -17.12 -32.57
CA ASP A 741 -7.44 -17.64 -31.78
C ASP A 741 -6.29 -18.09 -32.67
N THR A 742 -5.10 -18.17 -32.08
CA THR A 742 -3.89 -18.72 -32.72
C THR A 742 -3.44 -19.93 -31.94
N LEU A 743 -3.46 -21.11 -32.57
CA LEU A 743 -3.07 -22.38 -31.96
C LEU A 743 -1.88 -22.97 -32.74
N ARG A 744 -0.80 -23.32 -32.04
CA ARG A 744 0.36 -24.06 -32.58
C ARG A 744 0.56 -25.36 -31.80
N GLY A 745 0.72 -26.49 -32.51
CA GLY A 745 1.04 -27.80 -31.93
C GLY A 745 2.54 -28.05 -31.72
N ASP A 746 3.40 -27.49 -32.58
CA ASP A 746 4.86 -27.67 -32.56
C ASP A 746 5.31 -29.13 -32.84
N VAL A 747 5.78 -29.90 -31.85
CA VAL A 747 6.36 -31.24 -32.08
C VAL A 747 5.51 -32.28 -31.36
N GLY A 748 4.74 -33.07 -32.10
CA GLY A 748 3.68 -33.81 -31.44
C GLY A 748 2.83 -34.73 -32.30
N ASN A 749 1.68 -35.09 -31.77
CA ASN A 749 0.53 -35.57 -32.55
C ASN A 749 -0.67 -34.90 -31.90
N ASP A 750 -0.96 -33.70 -32.34
CA ASP A 750 -1.70 -32.73 -31.55
C ASP A 750 -3.18 -32.70 -31.93
N LEU A 751 -4.02 -32.34 -30.98
CA LEU A 751 -5.44 -32.11 -31.19
C LEU A 751 -5.74 -30.63 -30.94
N LEU A 752 -5.98 -29.89 -32.02
CA LEU A 752 -6.20 -28.45 -31.99
C LEU A 752 -7.62 -28.12 -32.49
N ASP A 753 -8.44 -27.48 -31.65
CA ASP A 753 -9.81 -27.06 -31.96
C ASP A 753 -9.96 -25.54 -31.75
N GLY A 754 -10.15 -24.78 -32.82
CA GLY A 754 -10.33 -23.32 -32.79
C GLY A 754 -11.66 -22.88 -32.16
N SER A 755 -12.70 -23.72 -32.29
CA SER A 755 -14.04 -23.51 -31.77
C SER A 755 -14.89 -22.43 -32.44
N ALA A 756 -14.80 -21.16 -32.08
CA ALA A 756 -15.74 -20.16 -32.60
C ALA A 756 -15.05 -18.84 -32.91
N GLY A 757 -14.90 -18.57 -34.20
CA GLY A 757 -14.48 -17.33 -34.81
C GLY A 757 -13.50 -17.65 -35.92
N ASN A 758 -12.63 -16.71 -36.30
CA ASN A 758 -11.74 -16.93 -37.44
C ASN A 758 -10.35 -17.27 -36.93
N ASP A 759 -10.07 -18.57 -36.85
CA ASP A 759 -8.91 -19.09 -36.14
C ASP A 759 -7.74 -19.38 -37.07
N PHE A 760 -6.54 -19.32 -36.53
CA PHE A 760 -5.31 -19.78 -37.17
C PHE A 760 -4.78 -20.98 -36.40
N ILE A 761 -4.70 -22.14 -37.06
CA ILE A 761 -4.29 -23.41 -36.46
C ILE A 761 -3.14 -24.01 -37.27
N ASP A 762 -2.01 -24.28 -36.61
CA ASP A 762 -0.80 -24.83 -37.23
C ASP A 762 -0.32 -26.08 -36.47
N GLY A 763 -0.34 -27.25 -37.12
CA GLY A 763 0.05 -28.53 -36.53
C GLY A 763 1.57 -28.72 -36.45
N GLU A 764 2.33 -28.09 -37.34
CA GLU A 764 3.80 -28.24 -37.44
C GLU A 764 4.29 -29.70 -37.62
N GLU A 765 5.12 -30.27 -36.74
CA GLU A 765 5.68 -31.62 -36.91
C GLU A 765 4.81 -32.65 -36.16
N GLY A 766 4.04 -33.49 -36.87
CA GLY A 766 3.23 -34.46 -36.16
C GLY A 766 2.29 -35.28 -37.02
N ASN A 767 1.37 -36.02 -36.42
CA ASN A 767 0.20 -36.49 -37.16
C ASN A 767 -1.00 -35.90 -36.45
N ASP A 768 -1.45 -34.75 -36.94
CA ASP A 768 -2.24 -33.83 -36.14
C ASP A 768 -3.71 -33.87 -36.54
N ILE A 769 -4.58 -33.46 -35.62
CA ILE A 769 -6.01 -33.30 -35.84
C ILE A 769 -6.35 -31.83 -35.60
N LEU A 770 -6.69 -31.13 -36.68
CA LEU A 770 -7.01 -29.70 -36.67
C LEU A 770 -8.49 -29.50 -36.99
N VAL A 771 -9.19 -28.73 -36.15
CA VAL A 771 -10.64 -28.48 -36.28
C VAL A 771 -10.92 -26.98 -36.15
N GLY A 772 -11.41 -26.33 -37.20
CA GLY A 772 -11.80 -24.90 -37.19
C GLY A 772 -13.18 -24.66 -36.53
N GLN A 773 -14.17 -25.49 -36.89
CA GLN A 773 -15.56 -25.43 -36.45
C GLN A 773 -16.38 -24.28 -37.05
N ILE A 774 -16.50 -23.11 -36.42
CA ILE A 774 -17.37 -22.02 -36.87
C ILE A 774 -16.54 -20.77 -37.14
N GLY A 775 -16.56 -20.31 -38.38
CA GLY A 775 -15.93 -19.07 -38.82
C GLY A 775 -15.07 -19.35 -40.04
N ASN A 776 -14.27 -18.36 -40.45
CA ASN A 776 -13.40 -18.52 -41.61
C ASN A 776 -12.00 -18.83 -41.13
N ASP A 777 -11.66 -20.11 -41.11
CA ASP A 777 -10.48 -20.62 -40.43
C ASP A 777 -9.30 -20.85 -41.39
N THR A 778 -8.09 -20.82 -40.85
CA THR A 778 -6.85 -21.17 -41.55
C THR A 778 -6.18 -22.33 -40.84
N LEU A 779 -6.14 -23.50 -41.47
CA LEU A 779 -5.56 -24.72 -40.92
C LEU A 779 -4.34 -25.16 -41.74
N LEU A 780 -3.19 -25.32 -41.09
CA LEU A 780 -1.94 -25.80 -41.67
C LEU A 780 -1.55 -27.12 -41.01
N GLY A 781 -1.51 -28.22 -41.77
CA GLY A 781 -1.19 -29.55 -41.25
C GLY A 781 0.28 -29.73 -40.90
N GLY A 782 1.16 -29.18 -41.75
CA GLY A 782 2.61 -29.29 -41.54
C GLY A 782 3.17 -30.62 -42.04
N ALA A 783 3.88 -31.35 -41.21
CA ALA A 783 4.61 -32.55 -41.61
C ALA A 783 4.10 -33.82 -40.90
N GLY A 784 3.24 -34.59 -41.56
CA GLY A 784 3.05 -36.00 -41.24
C GLY A 784 1.85 -36.66 -41.89
N LEU A 785 0.80 -36.98 -41.13
CA LEU A 785 -0.42 -37.60 -41.65
C LEU A 785 -1.60 -36.93 -40.96
N ASP A 786 -2.02 -35.81 -41.52
CA ASP A 786 -2.82 -34.86 -40.77
C ASP A 786 -4.30 -34.97 -41.15
N GLU A 787 -5.18 -34.68 -40.19
CA GLU A 787 -6.62 -34.61 -40.37
C GLU A 787 -7.11 -33.18 -40.13
N LEU A 788 -7.49 -32.48 -41.22
CA LEU A 788 -7.96 -31.09 -41.14
C LEU A 788 -9.47 -31.03 -41.38
N ARG A 789 -10.19 -30.28 -40.55
CA ARG A 789 -11.65 -30.09 -40.62
C ARG A 789 -11.97 -28.60 -40.50
N GLY A 790 -12.34 -27.94 -41.61
CA GLY A 790 -12.72 -26.52 -41.61
C GLY A 790 -13.99 -26.28 -40.79
N GLY A 791 -15.09 -26.92 -41.20
CA GLY A 791 -16.34 -26.87 -40.45
C GLY A 791 -17.37 -26.02 -41.18
N GLY A 792 -17.56 -24.78 -40.76
CA GLY A 792 -18.53 -23.88 -41.39
C GLY A 792 -18.04 -22.45 -41.45
N GLY A 793 -18.09 -21.89 -42.65
CA GLY A 793 -17.48 -20.61 -43.00
C GLY A 793 -16.60 -20.83 -44.22
N ASP A 794 -15.97 -19.78 -44.73
CA ASP A 794 -15.13 -19.92 -45.93
C ASP A 794 -13.69 -20.23 -45.49
N ASP A 795 -13.31 -21.51 -45.48
CA ASP A 795 -12.09 -22.01 -44.82
C ASP A 795 -10.90 -22.17 -45.78
N PHE A 796 -9.69 -22.03 -45.25
CA PHE A 796 -8.43 -22.33 -45.92
C PHE A 796 -7.72 -23.49 -45.22
N LEU A 797 -7.54 -24.61 -45.93
CA LEU A 797 -6.87 -25.80 -45.42
C LEU A 797 -5.65 -26.14 -46.29
N ASN A 798 -4.50 -26.41 -45.67
CA ASN A 798 -3.28 -26.85 -46.36
C ASN A 798 -2.60 -28.01 -45.61
N GLY A 799 -2.59 -29.21 -46.18
CA GLY A 799 -1.98 -30.40 -45.58
C GLY A 799 -0.44 -30.37 -45.57
N GLU A 800 0.15 -29.61 -46.49
CA GLU A 800 1.61 -29.50 -46.65
C GLU A 800 2.33 -30.81 -46.98
N ALA A 801 2.95 -31.50 -46.02
CA ALA A 801 3.81 -32.64 -46.27
C ALA A 801 3.32 -33.89 -45.56
N GLY A 802 2.52 -34.71 -46.24
CA GLY A 802 1.93 -35.87 -45.62
C GLY A 802 1.04 -36.66 -46.55
N ASN A 803 0.34 -37.66 -46.04
CA ASN A 803 -0.83 -38.19 -46.77
C ASN A 803 -2.04 -37.80 -45.95
N ASP A 804 -2.60 -36.65 -46.30
CA ASP A 804 -3.46 -35.91 -45.40
C ASP A 804 -4.93 -36.13 -45.76
N THR A 805 -5.81 -35.96 -44.77
CA THR A 805 -7.25 -36.07 -44.94
C THR A 805 -7.93 -34.77 -44.56
N MET A 806 -8.55 -34.11 -45.53
CA MET A 806 -9.10 -32.77 -45.36
C MET A 806 -10.58 -32.72 -45.70
N PHE A 807 -11.33 -32.02 -44.86
CA PHE A 807 -12.76 -31.76 -45.03
C PHE A 807 -13.00 -30.24 -44.94
N GLY A 808 -13.47 -29.61 -46.03
CA GLY A 808 -13.85 -28.19 -46.06
C GLY A 808 -15.07 -27.98 -45.15
N GLY A 809 -16.23 -28.42 -45.59
CA GLY A 809 -17.41 -28.56 -44.73
C GLY A 809 -18.63 -27.85 -45.27
N ALA A 810 -18.86 -26.61 -44.88
CA ALA A 810 -19.98 -25.83 -45.36
C ALA A 810 -19.51 -24.43 -45.74
N ASN A 811 -19.96 -23.98 -46.91
CA ASN A 811 -19.58 -22.73 -47.58
C ASN A 811 -18.39 -22.92 -48.53
N GLU A 812 -17.83 -21.84 -49.05
CA GLU A 812 -16.86 -21.90 -50.15
C GLU A 812 -15.45 -22.08 -49.58
N ASP A 813 -14.92 -23.30 -49.66
CA ASP A 813 -13.65 -23.68 -49.04
C ASP A 813 -12.49 -23.77 -50.06
N THR A 814 -11.27 -23.55 -49.59
CA THR A 814 -10.05 -23.75 -50.38
C THR A 814 -9.12 -24.77 -49.72
N LEU A 815 -8.86 -25.88 -50.40
CA LEU A 815 -8.08 -27.02 -49.88
C LEU A 815 -6.83 -27.29 -50.73
N PHE A 816 -5.68 -27.40 -50.08
CA PHE A 816 -4.38 -27.72 -50.69
C PHE A 816 -3.80 -28.99 -50.08
N GLY A 817 -3.73 -30.10 -50.83
CA GLY A 817 -3.20 -31.39 -50.34
C GLY A 817 -1.73 -31.28 -49.98
N GLY A 818 -0.91 -30.91 -50.97
CA GLY A 818 0.51 -30.65 -50.76
C GLY A 818 1.35 -31.76 -51.36
N SER A 819 2.18 -32.43 -50.56
CA SER A 819 3.00 -33.54 -51.04
C SER A 819 2.69 -34.83 -50.32
N GLY A 820 2.32 -35.86 -51.09
CA GLY A 820 1.93 -37.19 -50.66
C GLY A 820 0.54 -37.53 -51.19
N ASP A 821 0.01 -38.71 -50.88
CA ASP A 821 -1.23 -39.21 -51.48
C ASP A 821 -2.45 -38.77 -50.64
N ASP A 822 -3.06 -37.63 -51.00
CA ASP A 822 -4.02 -36.93 -50.14
C ASP A 822 -5.50 -37.30 -50.40
N ILE A 823 -6.37 -36.98 -49.44
CA ILE A 823 -7.83 -37.09 -49.55
C ILE A 823 -8.46 -35.74 -49.22
N LEU A 824 -9.10 -35.11 -50.21
CA LEU A 824 -9.73 -33.80 -50.12
C LEU A 824 -11.24 -33.92 -50.34
N GLN A 825 -12.04 -33.33 -49.45
CA GLN A 825 -13.49 -33.31 -49.58
C GLN A 825 -14.05 -31.91 -49.31
N GLY A 826 -14.57 -31.23 -50.34
CA GLY A 826 -15.16 -29.88 -50.24
C GLY A 826 -16.48 -29.88 -49.47
N ASN A 827 -17.40 -30.77 -49.87
CA ASN A 827 -18.74 -31.00 -49.34
C ASN A 827 -19.86 -30.12 -49.91
N GLN A 828 -20.03 -28.87 -49.46
CA GLN A 828 -21.21 -28.06 -49.77
C GLN A 828 -20.81 -26.66 -50.21
N GLN A 829 -21.45 -26.15 -51.27
CA GLN A 829 -21.14 -24.89 -51.97
C GLN A 829 -19.96 -25.07 -52.92
N ASN A 830 -19.34 -23.97 -53.35
CA ASN A 830 -18.38 -23.98 -54.45
C ASN A 830 -16.98 -24.04 -53.86
N ASP A 831 -16.33 -25.19 -53.99
CA ASP A 831 -15.04 -25.44 -53.37
C ASP A 831 -13.88 -25.47 -54.38
N ASP A 832 -12.72 -24.95 -53.98
CA ASP A 832 -11.47 -25.00 -54.73
C ASP A 832 -10.52 -26.05 -54.11
N LEU A 833 -10.31 -27.18 -54.79
CA LEU A 833 -9.49 -28.31 -54.31
C LEU A 833 -8.25 -28.52 -55.19
N PHE A 834 -7.06 -28.55 -54.56
CA PHE A 834 -5.78 -28.75 -55.23
C PHE A 834 -5.02 -29.93 -54.60
N GLY A 835 -4.87 -31.05 -55.31
CA GLY A 835 -4.09 -32.22 -54.83
C GLY A 835 -2.60 -31.95 -54.74
N GLN A 836 -2.05 -31.31 -55.77
CA GLN A 836 -0.63 -30.95 -55.92
C GLN A 836 0.29 -32.14 -56.25
N SER A 837 1.02 -32.74 -55.31
CA SER A 837 2.02 -33.77 -55.63
C SER A 837 1.70 -35.09 -54.95
N GLY A 838 1.20 -36.08 -55.68
CA GLY A 838 0.82 -37.36 -55.09
C GLY A 838 -0.19 -38.11 -55.92
N ASN A 839 -0.73 -39.22 -55.44
CA ASN A 839 -1.88 -39.88 -56.06
C ASN A 839 -3.13 -39.56 -55.24
N ASP A 840 -3.75 -38.42 -55.55
CA ASP A 840 -4.70 -37.76 -54.69
C ASP A 840 -6.14 -38.20 -54.98
N ARG A 841 -7.02 -38.00 -54.00
CA ARG A 841 -8.46 -38.23 -54.14
C ARG A 841 -9.21 -36.96 -53.76
N LEU A 842 -9.77 -36.30 -54.77
CA LEU A 842 -10.53 -35.06 -54.60
C LEU A 842 -12.02 -35.35 -54.82
N PHE A 843 -12.85 -34.89 -53.89
CA PHE A 843 -14.30 -34.97 -53.93
C PHE A 843 -14.88 -33.55 -53.77
N GLY A 844 -15.50 -33.00 -54.81
CA GLY A 844 -16.12 -31.66 -54.77
C GLY A 844 -17.31 -31.65 -53.82
N GLY A 845 -18.41 -32.29 -54.22
CA GLY A 845 -19.59 -32.44 -53.38
C GLY A 845 -20.82 -31.84 -54.04
N ASP A 846 -21.56 -30.99 -53.31
CA ASP A 846 -22.69 -30.22 -53.82
C ASP A 846 -22.23 -28.81 -54.14
N GLY A 847 -22.18 -28.38 -55.40
CA GLY A 847 -21.46 -27.13 -55.67
C GLY A 847 -21.32 -26.71 -57.11
N PHE A 848 -20.45 -25.74 -57.34
CA PHE A 848 -19.76 -25.51 -58.60
C PHE A 848 -18.28 -25.58 -58.29
N ASP A 849 -17.73 -26.79 -58.29
CA ASP A 849 -16.42 -27.04 -57.70
C ASP A 849 -15.30 -26.94 -58.74
N PHE A 850 -14.13 -26.48 -58.31
CA PHE A 850 -12.89 -26.53 -59.09
C PHE A 850 -11.94 -27.55 -58.47
N LEU A 851 -11.58 -28.59 -59.21
CA LEU A 851 -10.67 -29.64 -58.77
C LEU A 851 -9.45 -29.70 -59.68
N ASP A 852 -8.24 -29.59 -59.12
CA ASP A 852 -6.97 -29.78 -59.80
C ASP A 852 -6.13 -30.86 -59.11
N GLY A 853 -5.89 -31.99 -59.79
CA GLY A 853 -5.10 -33.10 -59.25
C GLY A 853 -3.61 -32.78 -59.12
N GLY A 854 -3.07 -31.90 -59.97
CA GLY A 854 -1.65 -31.56 -59.93
C GLY A 854 -0.77 -32.60 -60.61
N SER A 855 -0.05 -33.44 -59.86
CA SER A 855 0.91 -34.40 -60.41
C SER A 855 0.88 -35.74 -59.69
N GLY A 856 0.77 -36.81 -60.46
CA GLY A 856 0.70 -38.18 -60.00
C GLY A 856 -0.50 -38.87 -60.67
N ASN A 857 -1.12 -39.87 -60.06
CA ASN A 857 -2.27 -40.54 -60.68
C ASN A 857 -3.50 -40.30 -59.84
N ASP A 858 -4.22 -39.26 -60.19
CA ASP A 858 -5.22 -38.67 -59.31
C ASP A 858 -6.62 -39.19 -59.62
N ARG A 859 -7.50 -39.09 -58.63
CA ARG A 859 -8.93 -39.37 -58.78
C ARG A 859 -9.72 -38.15 -58.37
N LEU A 860 -10.43 -37.55 -59.32
CA LEU A 860 -11.29 -36.40 -59.11
C LEU A 860 -12.75 -36.80 -59.33
N GLU A 861 -13.63 -36.41 -58.40
CA GLU A 861 -15.07 -36.61 -58.45
C GLU A 861 -15.79 -35.30 -58.12
N GLY A 862 -16.39 -34.64 -59.13
CA GLY A 862 -17.06 -33.34 -58.98
C GLY A 862 -18.30 -33.44 -58.09
N GLY A 863 -19.26 -34.29 -58.45
CA GLY A 863 -20.43 -34.58 -57.62
C GLY A 863 -21.71 -33.99 -58.20
N ASN A 864 -22.45 -33.22 -57.40
CA ASN A 864 -23.64 -32.50 -57.85
C ASN A 864 -23.28 -31.06 -58.16
N GLY A 865 -23.22 -30.69 -59.43
CA GLY A 865 -22.71 -29.36 -59.72
C GLY A 865 -22.44 -29.11 -61.18
N LEU A 866 -22.01 -27.92 -61.54
CA LEU A 866 -21.25 -27.75 -62.79
C LEU A 866 -19.81 -27.58 -62.37
N ASP A 867 -19.07 -28.67 -62.49
CA ASP A 867 -17.74 -28.75 -61.89
C ASP A 867 -16.68 -28.63 -62.99
N VAL A 868 -15.49 -28.15 -62.61
CA VAL A 868 -14.31 -28.05 -63.47
C VAL A 868 -13.23 -28.98 -62.91
N LEU A 869 -12.85 -29.99 -63.69
CA LEU A 869 -11.86 -30.99 -63.31
C LEU A 869 -10.62 -30.89 -64.20
N VAL A 870 -9.46 -30.67 -63.59
CA VAL A 870 -8.13 -30.70 -64.20
C VAL A 870 -7.36 -31.87 -63.60
N GLY A 871 -7.07 -32.91 -64.39
CA GLY A 871 -6.32 -34.08 -63.89
C GLY A 871 -4.88 -33.73 -63.52
N GLY A 872 -4.21 -32.94 -64.38
CA GLY A 872 -2.82 -32.60 -64.19
C GLY A 872 -1.88 -33.60 -64.87
N LEU A 873 -0.68 -33.77 -64.33
CA LEU A 873 0.33 -34.66 -64.88
C LEU A 873 0.16 -36.08 -64.35
N GLY A 874 -0.23 -37.00 -65.21
CA GLY A 874 -0.10 -38.43 -64.96
C GLY A 874 -1.25 -39.20 -65.58
N ALA A 875 -1.74 -40.25 -64.91
CA ALA A 875 -2.79 -41.09 -65.46
C ALA A 875 -4.03 -41.04 -64.56
N ASP A 876 -4.84 -40.01 -64.79
CA ASP A 876 -5.87 -39.60 -63.84
C ASP A 876 -7.23 -40.21 -64.16
N ILE A 877 -8.12 -40.20 -63.18
CA ILE A 877 -9.50 -40.65 -63.28
C ILE A 877 -10.42 -39.49 -62.94
N LEU A 878 -11.18 -39.01 -63.93
CA LEU A 878 -12.06 -37.85 -63.79
C LEU A 878 -13.53 -38.27 -63.89
N LEU A 879 -14.33 -37.92 -62.89
CA LEU A 879 -15.77 -38.14 -62.82
C LEU A 879 -16.44 -36.79 -62.58
N GLY A 880 -17.19 -36.28 -63.57
CA GLY A 880 -17.93 -35.01 -63.42
C GLY A 880 -19.05 -35.17 -62.40
N GLY A 881 -20.01 -36.04 -62.71
CA GLY A 881 -21.12 -36.34 -61.81
C GLY A 881 -22.45 -35.93 -62.44
N ALA A 882 -23.24 -35.13 -61.73
CA ALA A 882 -24.54 -34.68 -62.17
C ALA A 882 -24.51 -33.24 -62.66
N GLN A 883 -25.21 -32.98 -63.77
CA GLN A 883 -25.33 -31.71 -64.52
C GLN A 883 -24.35 -31.62 -65.68
N ASN A 884 -23.64 -30.50 -65.91
CA ASN A 884 -22.84 -30.33 -67.13
C ASN A 884 -21.42 -29.92 -66.75
N ASP A 885 -20.51 -30.87 -66.67
CA ASP A 885 -19.17 -30.64 -66.14
C ASP A 885 -18.14 -30.32 -67.23
N ILE A 886 -17.00 -29.77 -66.83
CA ILE A 886 -15.89 -29.42 -67.72
C ILE A 886 -14.65 -30.22 -67.32
N PHE A 887 -14.16 -31.06 -68.23
CA PHE A 887 -12.87 -31.72 -68.10
C PHE A 887 -11.82 -30.92 -68.87
N GLN A 888 -10.95 -30.20 -68.17
CA GLN A 888 -10.03 -29.24 -68.76
C GLN A 888 -8.62 -29.80 -68.89
N PHE A 889 -8.01 -29.60 -70.07
CA PHE A 889 -6.62 -29.95 -70.36
C PHE A 889 -5.87 -28.71 -70.84
N ASN A 890 -4.80 -28.35 -70.15
CA ASN A 890 -4.00 -27.15 -70.39
C ASN A 890 -2.77 -27.42 -71.25
N SER A 891 -2.31 -28.66 -71.32
CA SER A 891 -1.17 -29.07 -72.14
C SER A 891 -1.30 -30.51 -72.64
N VAL A 892 -0.60 -30.84 -73.73
CA VAL A 892 -0.47 -32.26 -74.17
C VAL A 892 0.36 -33.11 -73.22
N GLY A 893 1.04 -32.49 -72.25
CA GLY A 893 1.83 -33.18 -71.23
C GLY A 893 0.97 -33.87 -70.18
N GLU A 894 -0.20 -33.31 -69.89
CA GLU A 894 -1.18 -33.82 -68.92
C GLU A 894 -1.71 -35.19 -69.36
N SER A 895 -2.13 -35.32 -70.62
CA SER A 895 -2.72 -36.57 -71.15
C SER A 895 -2.07 -37.02 -72.45
N ASN A 896 -1.19 -38.03 -72.40
CA ASN A 896 -0.50 -38.57 -73.58
C ASN A 896 -0.63 -40.11 -73.65
N LEU A 897 -0.10 -40.76 -74.71
CA LEU A 897 -0.25 -42.21 -74.88
C LEU A 897 0.31 -43.06 -73.71
N GLY A 898 1.26 -42.55 -72.93
CA GLY A 898 1.89 -43.26 -71.82
C GLY A 898 1.19 -43.03 -70.48
N THR A 899 0.66 -41.84 -70.26
CA THR A 899 -0.01 -41.37 -69.04
C THR A 899 -1.32 -40.74 -69.48
N ARG A 900 -2.29 -41.59 -69.82
CA ARG A 900 -3.55 -41.16 -70.40
C ARG A 900 -4.62 -41.12 -69.33
N ASP A 901 -5.32 -39.99 -69.29
CA ASP A 901 -6.41 -39.82 -68.34
C ASP A 901 -7.67 -40.51 -68.81
N THR A 902 -8.48 -40.86 -67.83
CA THR A 902 -9.72 -41.60 -68.01
C THR A 902 -10.88 -40.78 -67.48
N ILE A 903 -11.69 -40.27 -68.39
CA ILE A 903 -13.00 -39.69 -68.06
C ILE A 903 -14.02 -40.83 -67.94
N ILE A 904 -14.79 -40.84 -66.87
CA ILE A 904 -15.82 -41.84 -66.62
C ILE A 904 -17.19 -41.15 -66.58
N GLY A 905 -18.10 -41.59 -67.45
CA GLY A 905 -19.51 -41.21 -67.41
C GLY A 905 -19.79 -39.79 -67.88
N MET A 906 -19.47 -39.45 -69.14
CA MET A 906 -19.89 -38.17 -69.71
C MET A 906 -21.42 -38.12 -69.91
N ASP A 907 -22.06 -37.13 -69.30
CA ASP A 907 -23.49 -36.88 -69.39
C ASP A 907 -23.86 -35.97 -70.58
N GLY A 908 -25.01 -36.25 -71.22
CA GLY A 908 -25.55 -35.39 -72.27
C GLY A 908 -24.83 -35.39 -73.63
N VAL A 909 -23.94 -36.36 -73.89
CA VAL A 909 -23.16 -36.51 -75.15
C VAL A 909 -24.03 -36.35 -76.41
N GLY A 910 -23.62 -35.47 -77.34
CA GLY A 910 -24.33 -35.22 -78.60
C GLY A 910 -25.52 -34.25 -78.48
N GLY A 911 -25.81 -33.76 -77.27
CA GLY A 911 -26.89 -32.83 -76.93
C GLY A 911 -26.45 -31.36 -76.87
N ALA A 912 -27.41 -30.44 -76.77
CA ALA A 912 -27.15 -29.02 -76.52
C ALA A 912 -27.22 -28.75 -75.00
N GLY A 913 -26.21 -29.19 -74.26
CA GLY A 913 -26.15 -29.14 -72.79
C GLY A 913 -25.88 -30.53 -72.21
N GLY A 914 -24.61 -30.75 -71.85
CA GLY A 914 -23.99 -31.95 -71.30
C GLY A 914 -22.53 -31.61 -70.99
N ASP A 915 -21.80 -32.60 -70.47
CA ASP A 915 -20.39 -32.46 -70.12
C ASP A 915 -19.53 -32.12 -71.34
N ARG A 916 -18.42 -31.43 -71.11
CA ARG A 916 -17.50 -31.03 -72.18
C ARG A 916 -16.05 -31.27 -71.82
N ILE A 917 -15.27 -31.55 -72.86
CA ILE A 917 -13.81 -31.60 -72.77
C ILE A 917 -13.26 -30.26 -73.29
N ASP A 918 -12.56 -29.52 -72.44
CA ASP A 918 -11.91 -28.25 -72.79
C ASP A 918 -10.45 -28.47 -73.17
N LEU A 919 -10.13 -28.19 -74.44
CA LEU A 919 -8.80 -28.24 -75.03
C LEU A 919 -8.33 -26.85 -75.50
N SER A 920 -9.07 -25.78 -75.18
CA SER A 920 -8.84 -24.44 -75.72
C SER A 920 -7.53 -23.80 -75.24
N ASN A 921 -6.95 -24.34 -74.17
CA ASN A 921 -5.64 -23.92 -73.65
C ASN A 921 -4.46 -24.62 -74.33
N ILE A 922 -4.69 -25.69 -75.10
CA ILE A 922 -3.64 -26.41 -75.82
C ILE A 922 -3.38 -25.76 -77.17
N ASP A 923 -2.12 -25.41 -77.45
CA ASP A 923 -1.72 -24.99 -78.79
C ASP A 923 -1.81 -26.17 -79.78
N ALA A 924 -2.85 -26.15 -80.61
CA ALA A 924 -3.11 -27.20 -81.56
C ALA A 924 -2.01 -27.36 -82.63
N ASN A 925 -1.14 -26.37 -82.86
CA ASN A 925 -0.09 -26.48 -83.87
C ASN A 925 1.22 -25.79 -83.47
N SER A 926 2.09 -26.56 -82.82
CA SER A 926 3.43 -26.14 -82.37
C SER A 926 4.36 -25.61 -83.49
N LEU A 927 4.04 -25.83 -84.76
CA LEU A 927 4.79 -25.30 -85.90
C LEU A 927 4.40 -23.87 -86.27
N ILE A 928 3.32 -23.35 -85.72
CA ILE A 928 2.77 -22.02 -85.97
C ILE A 928 2.77 -21.25 -84.63
N GLY A 929 3.21 -19.99 -84.65
CA GLY A 929 3.29 -19.21 -83.41
C GLY A 929 1.92 -18.67 -82.96
N GLY A 930 1.61 -18.82 -81.67
CA GLY A 930 0.38 -18.37 -81.01
C GLY A 930 -0.45 -19.57 -80.53
N ASN A 931 -1.57 -19.36 -79.85
CA ASN A 931 -2.51 -20.44 -79.54
C ASN A 931 -3.44 -20.67 -80.75
N GLN A 932 -3.54 -21.90 -81.27
CA GLN A 932 -4.49 -22.27 -82.32
C GLN A 932 -5.53 -23.25 -81.80
N ALA A 933 -6.76 -23.09 -82.28
CA ALA A 933 -7.84 -24.03 -82.03
C ALA A 933 -7.64 -25.33 -82.81
N PHE A 934 -8.05 -26.42 -82.18
CA PHE A 934 -8.09 -27.74 -82.80
C PHE A 934 -9.22 -27.88 -83.84
N THR A 935 -9.00 -28.68 -84.89
CA THR A 935 -10.04 -29.11 -85.84
C THR A 935 -10.53 -30.52 -85.52
N PHE A 936 -11.83 -30.67 -85.23
CA PHE A 936 -12.44 -31.98 -84.96
C PHE A 936 -12.72 -32.77 -86.25
N LEU A 937 -12.15 -33.97 -86.37
CA LEU A 937 -12.35 -34.87 -87.53
C LEU A 937 -13.45 -35.92 -87.35
N GLY A 938 -14.06 -36.00 -86.15
CA GLY A 938 -15.01 -37.05 -85.79
C GLY A 938 -14.33 -38.43 -85.64
N LEU A 939 -15.09 -39.50 -85.89
CA LEU A 939 -14.60 -40.89 -85.83
C LEU A 939 -13.63 -41.18 -86.99
N GLN A 940 -12.37 -41.48 -86.67
CA GLN A 940 -11.31 -41.83 -87.62
C GLN A 940 -10.47 -43.01 -87.11
N THR A 941 -9.71 -43.62 -88.00
CA THR A 941 -8.56 -44.46 -87.59
C THR A 941 -7.35 -43.55 -87.42
N THR A 942 -6.47 -43.85 -86.47
CA THR A 942 -5.20 -43.11 -86.27
C THR A 942 -4.44 -42.88 -87.59
N ALA A 943 -4.32 -43.90 -88.45
CA ALA A 943 -3.63 -43.78 -89.74
C ALA A 943 -4.31 -42.79 -90.73
N SER A 944 -5.63 -42.64 -90.66
CA SER A 944 -6.40 -41.68 -91.48
C SER A 944 -6.23 -40.26 -90.94
N ALA A 945 -6.36 -40.09 -89.63
CA ALA A 945 -6.30 -38.77 -88.99
C ALA A 945 -4.91 -38.12 -89.11
N LEU A 946 -3.83 -38.87 -88.90
CA LEU A 946 -2.45 -38.38 -89.06
C LEU A 946 -2.14 -37.88 -90.49
N SER A 947 -2.95 -38.24 -91.50
CA SER A 947 -2.79 -37.71 -92.87
C SER A 947 -3.24 -36.25 -93.05
N PHE A 948 -3.97 -35.69 -92.07
CA PHE A 948 -4.41 -34.29 -92.07
C PHE A 948 -3.37 -33.32 -91.48
N GLY A 949 -2.36 -33.85 -90.79
CA GLY A 949 -1.27 -33.10 -90.15
C GLY A 949 -1.62 -32.51 -88.79
N ALA A 950 -0.77 -31.59 -88.30
CA ALA A 950 -0.97 -30.91 -87.00
C ALA A 950 -2.28 -30.10 -86.95
N GLY A 951 -2.80 -29.90 -85.74
CA GLY A 951 -3.99 -29.08 -85.51
C GLY A 951 -5.30 -29.87 -85.56
N VAL A 952 -5.25 -31.20 -85.45
CA VAL A 952 -6.43 -32.06 -85.54
C VAL A 952 -6.58 -32.94 -84.32
N PHE A 953 -7.83 -33.21 -83.96
CA PHE A 953 -8.21 -34.25 -83.02
C PHE A 953 -9.31 -35.13 -83.59
N TRP A 954 -9.34 -36.39 -83.17
CA TRP A 954 -10.29 -37.38 -83.65
C TRP A 954 -10.62 -38.38 -82.55
N LEU A 955 -11.72 -39.11 -82.77
CA LEU A 955 -12.12 -40.22 -81.92
C LEU A 955 -11.83 -41.54 -82.62
N GLU A 956 -11.46 -42.57 -81.88
CA GLU A 956 -11.28 -43.94 -82.36
C GLU A 956 -12.03 -44.93 -81.44
N ASN A 957 -12.56 -46.02 -82.01
CA ASN A 957 -13.06 -47.16 -81.23
C ASN A 957 -12.84 -48.49 -81.97
N ALA A 958 -11.85 -49.26 -81.53
CA ALA A 958 -11.59 -50.61 -82.03
C ALA A 958 -11.97 -51.70 -81.00
N GLY A 959 -13.23 -51.69 -80.52
CA GLY A 959 -13.84 -52.78 -79.75
C GLY A 959 -13.82 -52.63 -78.22
N GLY A 960 -13.67 -51.41 -77.72
CA GLY A 960 -13.53 -51.07 -76.30
C GLY A 960 -14.03 -49.65 -75.98
N PRO A 961 -13.49 -48.96 -74.95
CA PRO A 961 -13.87 -47.58 -74.62
C PRO A 961 -13.55 -46.60 -75.76
N THR A 962 -14.17 -45.42 -75.74
CA THR A 962 -13.91 -44.35 -76.70
C THR A 962 -12.52 -43.76 -76.44
N LEU A 963 -11.74 -43.52 -77.49
CA LEU A 963 -10.43 -42.89 -77.37
C LEU A 963 -10.42 -41.56 -78.11
N LEU A 964 -10.02 -40.49 -77.44
CA LEU A 964 -9.78 -39.18 -78.02
C LEU A 964 -8.28 -39.00 -78.23
N PHE A 965 -7.88 -38.63 -79.44
CA PHE A 965 -6.48 -38.42 -79.81
C PHE A 965 -6.29 -37.08 -80.50
N GLY A 966 -5.13 -36.44 -80.30
CA GLY A 966 -4.73 -35.19 -80.95
C GLY A 966 -3.28 -35.22 -81.45
N ASN A 967 -3.00 -34.49 -82.53
CA ASN A 967 -1.65 -34.29 -83.07
C ASN A 967 -1.36 -32.79 -83.24
N ILE A 968 -0.20 -32.34 -82.73
CA ILE A 968 0.17 -30.91 -82.68
C ILE A 968 1.45 -30.54 -83.45
N ASP A 969 2.23 -31.50 -83.96
CA ASP A 969 3.53 -31.22 -84.58
C ASP A 969 3.73 -31.82 -85.99
N ASN A 970 2.67 -32.46 -86.53
CA ASN A 970 2.62 -33.02 -87.87
C ASN A 970 3.65 -34.16 -88.08
N ASP A 971 3.95 -34.90 -87.02
CA ASP A 971 4.74 -36.13 -87.10
C ASP A 971 3.83 -37.39 -87.13
N ALA A 972 4.37 -38.57 -86.77
CA ALA A 972 3.62 -39.82 -86.77
C ALA A 972 3.21 -40.29 -85.36
N THR A 973 3.37 -39.45 -84.34
CA THR A 973 2.98 -39.70 -82.96
C THR A 973 1.67 -39.01 -82.61
N ILE A 974 1.14 -39.41 -81.46
CA ILE A 974 -0.05 -38.84 -80.85
C ILE A 974 0.45 -38.12 -79.61
N GLU A 975 0.16 -36.83 -79.51
CA GLU A 975 0.62 -36.00 -78.39
C GLU A 975 -0.44 -35.90 -77.31
N LEU A 976 -1.71 -35.81 -77.69
CA LEU A 976 -2.85 -35.83 -76.76
C LEU A 976 -3.57 -37.18 -76.85
N ALA A 977 -3.79 -37.85 -75.73
CA ALA A 977 -4.61 -39.06 -75.69
C ALA A 977 -5.46 -39.07 -74.42
N ILE A 978 -6.79 -39.28 -74.56
CA ILE A 978 -7.75 -39.39 -73.44
C ILE A 978 -8.62 -40.66 -73.62
N GLN A 979 -8.85 -41.41 -72.54
CA GLN A 979 -9.81 -42.52 -72.49
C GLN A 979 -11.16 -41.99 -72.04
N ILE A 980 -12.22 -42.34 -72.75
CA ILE A 980 -13.58 -42.03 -72.31
C ILE A 980 -14.36 -43.33 -72.10
N ASN A 981 -14.66 -43.60 -70.84
CA ASN A 981 -15.36 -44.78 -70.37
C ASN A 981 -16.83 -44.46 -70.13
N ASP A 982 -17.60 -44.42 -71.22
CA ASP A 982 -19.03 -44.20 -71.13
C ASP A 982 -19.81 -45.49 -70.83
N GLY A 983 -20.97 -45.33 -70.22
CA GLY A 983 -21.90 -46.42 -69.94
C GLY A 983 -22.43 -47.14 -71.19
N ALA A 984 -23.10 -48.27 -70.97
CA ALA A 984 -23.65 -49.08 -72.05
C ALA A 984 -24.69 -48.28 -72.88
N GLY A 985 -24.33 -47.87 -74.09
CA GLY A 985 -25.23 -47.15 -75.01
C GLY A 985 -24.60 -45.94 -75.70
N VAL A 986 -23.45 -45.47 -75.25
CA VAL A 986 -22.67 -44.39 -75.88
C VAL A 986 -21.46 -44.97 -76.61
N SER A 987 -21.11 -44.39 -77.75
CA SER A 987 -19.99 -44.79 -78.59
C SER A 987 -19.27 -43.57 -79.15
N ALA A 988 -18.05 -43.77 -79.66
CA ALA A 988 -17.26 -42.72 -80.31
C ALA A 988 -17.97 -41.98 -81.47
N ALA A 989 -19.07 -42.52 -82.02
CA ALA A 989 -19.86 -41.88 -83.07
C ALA A 989 -20.91 -40.89 -82.55
N ASP A 990 -21.22 -40.91 -81.25
CA ASP A 990 -22.25 -40.07 -80.64
C ASP A 990 -21.73 -38.67 -80.29
N TYR A 991 -20.41 -38.51 -80.17
CA TYR A 991 -19.73 -37.25 -79.92
C TYR A 991 -19.76 -36.30 -81.13
N VAL A 992 -20.08 -35.03 -80.88
CA VAL A 992 -20.13 -33.94 -81.85
C VAL A 992 -19.23 -32.79 -81.43
N PHE A 993 -18.99 -31.81 -82.32
CA PHE A 993 -18.12 -30.65 -82.02
C PHE A 993 -18.55 -29.87 -80.76
N GLY A 994 -19.84 -29.88 -80.40
CA GLY A 994 -20.36 -29.17 -79.23
C GLY A 994 -20.00 -29.80 -77.87
N ASP A 995 -19.48 -31.03 -77.87
CA ASP A 995 -18.98 -31.71 -76.66
C ASP A 995 -17.53 -31.30 -76.32
N PHE A 996 -16.95 -30.40 -77.13
CA PHE A 996 -15.57 -29.93 -76.97
C PHE A 996 -15.53 -28.39 -76.95
N ILE A 997 -14.65 -27.83 -76.11
CA ILE A 997 -14.27 -26.41 -76.12
C ILE A 997 -12.87 -26.35 -76.74
N VAL A 998 -12.72 -25.70 -77.89
CA VAL A 998 -11.47 -25.70 -78.70
C VAL A 998 -11.13 -24.36 -79.30
#